data_AF-A0A3M4BD49-F1
#
_entry.id   AF-A0A3M4BD49-F1
#
_cell.length_a   1.000
_cell.length_b   1.000
_cell.length_c   1.000
_cell.angle_alpha   90.00
_cell.angle_beta   90.00
_cell.angle_gamma   90.00
#
_symmetry.space_group_name_H-M   'P 1'
#
loop_
_entity.id
_entity.type
_entity.pdbx_description
1 polymer ?
#
loop_
_entity_poly.entity_id
_entity_poly.type
_entity_poly.pdbx_seq_one_letter_code
_entity_poly.pdbx_strand_id
1 'polypeptide(L)'
;MASKSLRHTLRRLWALDKFSYSVRVFIALTGSMALCWYQNEMALLIPLFLGIIASALAETDDSWQGRLNALAVTLVCFSIAALAVELLFPYPWLFVCSLALASFCLTMLGALGERYGAIAYGTLILSVYTMIGVDQRGGEVLDFWHEPMLLVAGAAWYGLLSVLWQMLFSNQPVQQALARLFRELGQYLKLKSTLFEPIRTLNVEARRLELAQQNGRVVAALNSTKEIILHRVGSGRPGSKVSRYLKLYFIAQDIHERASSSHYPYNSLADAFFHSDVLFRCQRLLRQQGVACQALSESIQLRQPFVYDPSFAEAMEDLQASLEHLRIQSNPAWRGLLRSLRALAANLGTLDRLISDASNPDAVADATDSSLLDRSPRNLKDVWTRLRLQMTPTSLLFRHALRLPLALTIGYAMVHLIHPSQGYWIILTTVFVCQPSYGATRRKLGQRIIGTAIGLTVGWVLFDLVTSPILQSMCAVLAGVVFFVNRTTRYTLSTAAITVMVLFCFNQVGDGYGLFLPRLFDTLLGSLIAGLAVFLFLPDWQGRRLNKVLANTLTCNSVYLRQIMQQYAKGKSDDLAYRLARRNAHNADAALSTTLANMLMEPGHFRKEADVGFRFLVLSHTLLSYLSGLGAHRDTQLPSDVREHLIDNVGTSLAASIDEIAAGLADKKSVAVQSDVEEALATQLEQLPEEMDESQRLVQAQLALICRQLAPLRTLAAHLIKAPEALADRAV
;
A
#
# COMPACT_ATOMS: atom_id res chain seq x y z
N MET A 1 30.17 -22.51 12.88
CA MET A 1 29.46 -21.83 11.77
C MET A 1 29.39 -22.79 10.58
N ALA A 2 28.28 -23.49 10.37
CA ALA A 2 28.14 -24.40 9.24
C ALA A 2 28.15 -23.59 7.92
N SER A 3 29.02 -23.97 6.98
CA SER A 3 29.10 -23.36 5.66
C SER A 3 27.72 -23.44 4.99
N LYS A 4 27.07 -22.29 4.79
CA LYS A 4 25.79 -22.24 4.08
C LYS A 4 26.01 -22.80 2.67
N SER A 5 25.39 -23.94 2.38
CA SER A 5 25.42 -24.57 1.05
C SER A 5 25.11 -23.52 -0.03
N LEU A 6 25.86 -23.49 -1.13
CA LEU A 6 25.60 -22.62 -2.29
C LEU A 6 24.12 -22.66 -2.72
N ARG A 7 23.46 -23.82 -2.60
CA ARG A 7 22.03 -23.97 -2.89
C ARG A 7 21.14 -23.13 -1.97
N HIS A 8 21.50 -23.01 -0.69
CA HIS A 8 20.76 -22.19 0.27
C HIS A 8 20.97 -20.69 0.01
N THR A 9 22.19 -20.29 -0.35
CA THR A 9 22.50 -18.90 -0.73
C THR A 9 21.77 -18.51 -2.03
N LEU A 10 21.78 -19.37 -3.04
CA LEU A 10 21.03 -19.20 -4.28
C LEU A 10 19.53 -19.09 -4.02
N ARG A 11 18.94 -19.98 -3.19
CA ARG A 11 17.53 -19.89 -2.79
C ARG A 11 17.20 -18.58 -2.08
N ARG A 12 18.07 -18.08 -1.20
CA ARG A 12 17.89 -16.78 -0.54
C ARG A 12 17.94 -15.60 -1.51
N LEU A 13 18.82 -15.64 -2.50
CA LEU A 13 18.83 -14.62 -3.56
C LEU A 13 17.56 -14.69 -4.40
N TRP A 14 17.14 -15.90 -4.75
CA TRP A 14 15.92 -16.18 -5.51
C TRP A 14 14.63 -15.76 -4.78
N ALA A 15 14.68 -15.79 -3.44
CA ALA A 15 13.62 -15.34 -2.56
C ALA A 15 13.43 -13.81 -2.59
N LEU A 16 14.47 -13.02 -2.90
CA LEU A 16 14.35 -11.55 -2.94
C LEU A 16 13.48 -11.11 -4.12
N ASP A 17 12.40 -10.38 -3.84
CA ASP A 17 11.48 -9.81 -4.85
C ASP A 17 12.24 -9.06 -5.96
N LYS A 18 13.28 -8.34 -5.56
CA LYS A 18 14.10 -7.52 -6.44
C LYS A 18 15.02 -8.32 -7.34
N PHE A 19 15.40 -9.54 -6.98
CA PHE A 19 16.40 -10.32 -7.71
C PHE A 19 15.91 -10.72 -9.11
N SER A 20 14.69 -11.25 -9.21
CA SER A 20 14.04 -11.59 -10.48
C SER A 20 14.02 -10.40 -11.46
N TYR A 21 13.58 -9.24 -10.96
CA TYR A 21 13.54 -8.02 -11.75
C TYR A 21 14.94 -7.54 -12.16
N SER A 22 15.92 -7.61 -11.26
CA SER A 22 17.30 -7.21 -11.52
C SER A 22 17.98 -8.07 -12.57
N VAL A 23 17.75 -9.38 -12.54
CA VAL A 23 18.31 -10.32 -13.51
C VAL A 23 17.77 -10.03 -14.91
N ARG A 24 16.47 -9.76 -15.05
CA ARG A 24 15.86 -9.42 -16.35
C ARG A 24 16.41 -8.12 -16.92
N VAL A 25 16.52 -7.09 -16.10
CA VAL A 25 17.14 -5.81 -16.48
C VAL A 25 18.60 -6.03 -16.87
N PHE A 26 19.36 -6.81 -16.09
CA PHE A 26 20.77 -7.09 -16.38
C PHE A 26 20.93 -7.80 -17.73
N ILE A 27 20.14 -8.84 -18.00
CA ILE A 27 20.13 -9.54 -19.30
C ILE A 27 19.73 -8.58 -20.43
N ALA A 28 18.72 -7.74 -20.21
CA ALA A 28 18.26 -6.80 -21.22
C ALA A 28 19.35 -5.78 -21.60
N LEU A 29 19.90 -5.07 -20.60
CA LEU A 29 20.92 -4.04 -20.80
C LEU A 29 22.22 -4.64 -21.36
N THR A 30 22.67 -5.78 -20.83
CA THR A 30 23.89 -6.45 -21.31
C THR A 30 23.71 -6.96 -22.74
N GLY A 31 22.53 -7.52 -23.06
CA GLY A 31 22.22 -8.00 -24.40
C GLY A 31 22.20 -6.88 -25.44
N SER A 32 21.58 -5.74 -25.13
CA SER A 32 21.61 -4.58 -26.02
C SER A 32 23.01 -3.97 -26.16
N MET A 33 23.76 -3.88 -25.06
CA MET A 33 25.16 -3.42 -25.11
C MET A 33 26.02 -4.31 -26.01
N ALA A 34 25.94 -5.64 -25.82
CA ALA A 34 26.69 -6.61 -26.61
C ALA A 34 26.30 -6.55 -28.10
N LEU A 35 25.02 -6.33 -28.40
CA LEU A 35 24.54 -6.16 -29.78
C LEU A 35 25.14 -4.92 -30.45
N CYS A 36 25.11 -3.76 -29.78
CA CYS A 36 25.71 -2.54 -30.30
C CYS A 36 27.20 -2.71 -30.54
N TRP A 37 27.89 -3.43 -29.63
CA TRP A 37 29.32 -3.70 -29.73
C TRP A 37 29.66 -4.58 -30.91
N TYR A 38 28.88 -5.66 -31.09
CA TYR A 38 29.04 -6.56 -32.22
C TYR A 38 28.84 -5.84 -33.57
N GLN A 39 27.93 -4.86 -33.63
CA GLN A 39 27.66 -4.06 -34.82
C GLN A 39 28.61 -2.85 -34.96
N ASN A 40 29.45 -2.56 -33.96
CA ASN A 40 30.30 -1.38 -33.88
C ASN A 40 29.55 -0.03 -33.96
N GLU A 41 28.28 0.00 -33.52
CA GLU A 41 27.38 1.15 -33.62
C GLU A 41 26.90 1.58 -32.22
N MET A 42 27.76 2.28 -31.47
CA MET A 42 27.45 2.72 -30.10
C MET A 42 26.31 3.75 -30.03
N ALA A 43 26.04 4.47 -31.12
CA ALA A 43 24.96 5.45 -31.19
C ALA A 43 23.57 4.82 -30.93
N LEU A 44 23.40 3.54 -31.30
CA LEU A 44 22.13 2.81 -31.11
C LEU A 44 21.84 2.48 -29.63
N LEU A 45 22.86 2.57 -28.77
CA LEU A 45 22.77 2.12 -27.38
C LEU A 45 21.79 2.95 -26.55
N ILE A 46 21.85 4.28 -26.67
CA ILE A 46 21.04 5.20 -25.89
C ILE A 46 19.53 4.95 -26.12
N PRO A 47 19.00 4.96 -27.35
CA PRO A 47 17.57 4.70 -27.58
C PRO A 47 17.17 3.28 -27.16
N LEU A 48 18.00 2.26 -27.37
CA LEU A 48 17.71 0.89 -26.89
C LEU A 48 17.59 0.83 -25.35
N PHE A 49 18.52 1.47 -24.62
CA PHE A 49 18.50 1.52 -23.16
C PHE A 49 17.28 2.28 -22.64
N LEU A 50 16.97 3.44 -23.22
CA LEU A 50 15.80 4.24 -22.86
C LEU A 50 14.50 3.46 -23.11
N GLY A 51 14.41 2.71 -24.20
CA GLY A 51 13.31 1.80 -24.51
C GLY A 51 13.14 0.68 -23.48
N ILE A 52 14.25 -0.01 -23.12
CA ILE A 52 14.27 -1.01 -22.04
C ILE A 52 13.75 -0.39 -20.75
N ILE A 53 14.21 0.82 -20.42
CA ILE A 53 13.86 1.48 -19.17
C ILE A 53 12.38 1.84 -19.13
N ALA A 54 11.84 2.40 -20.22
CA ALA A 54 10.43 2.74 -20.33
C ALA A 54 9.53 1.50 -20.17
N SER A 55 9.88 0.38 -20.83
CA SER A 55 9.16 -0.89 -20.72
C SER A 55 9.23 -1.49 -19.32
N ALA A 56 10.41 -1.45 -18.69
CA ALA A 56 10.59 -1.92 -17.32
C ALA A 56 9.87 -1.05 -16.27
N LEU A 57 9.65 0.24 -16.55
CA LEU A 57 8.82 1.12 -15.73
C LEU A 57 7.32 0.91 -15.95
N ALA A 58 6.91 0.52 -17.15
CA ALA A 58 5.53 0.18 -17.50
C ALA A 58 5.09 -1.24 -17.05
N GLU A 59 6.02 -2.05 -16.55
CA GLU A 59 5.76 -3.41 -16.11
C GLU A 59 4.83 -3.46 -14.88
N THR A 60 3.79 -4.29 -14.98
CA THR A 60 2.89 -4.66 -13.87
C THR A 60 2.83 -6.17 -13.63
N ASP A 61 2.37 -6.55 -12.44
CA ASP A 61 2.26 -7.93 -12.01
C ASP A 61 0.97 -8.59 -12.53
N ASP A 62 1.06 -9.26 -13.68
CA ASP A 62 -0.06 -9.98 -14.30
C ASP A 62 0.23 -11.49 -14.48
N SER A 63 -0.81 -12.25 -14.85
CA SER A 63 -0.64 -13.58 -15.45
C SER A 63 0.17 -13.49 -16.74
N TRP A 64 0.77 -14.58 -17.20
CA TRP A 64 1.59 -14.54 -18.42
C TRP A 64 0.78 -14.10 -19.65
N GLN A 65 -0.50 -14.52 -19.78
CA GLN A 65 -1.37 -14.03 -20.86
C GLN A 65 -1.70 -12.55 -20.70
N GLY A 66 -2.05 -12.13 -19.47
CA GLY A 66 -2.32 -10.73 -19.15
C GLY A 66 -1.13 -9.84 -19.49
N ARG A 67 0.08 -10.33 -19.19
CA ARG A 67 1.37 -9.68 -19.42
C ARG A 67 1.75 -9.60 -20.89
N LEU A 68 1.49 -10.65 -21.68
CA LEU A 68 1.66 -10.61 -23.13
C LEU A 68 0.73 -9.56 -23.76
N ASN A 69 -0.54 -9.55 -23.37
CA ASN A 69 -1.50 -8.55 -23.82
C ASN A 69 -1.11 -7.14 -23.35
N ALA A 70 -0.58 -6.99 -22.14
CA ALA A 70 -0.10 -5.71 -21.62
C ALA A 70 1.08 -5.20 -22.42
N LEU A 71 2.03 -6.08 -22.75
CA LEU A 71 3.17 -5.75 -23.59
C LEU A 71 2.71 -5.32 -24.98
N ALA A 72 1.81 -6.05 -25.63
CA ALA A 72 1.30 -5.67 -26.95
C ALA A 72 0.67 -4.28 -26.95
N VAL A 73 -0.18 -3.97 -25.96
CA VAL A 73 -0.77 -2.63 -25.80
C VAL A 73 0.32 -1.58 -25.55
N THR A 74 1.30 -1.89 -24.70
CA THR A 74 2.42 -0.98 -24.38
C THR A 74 3.22 -0.64 -25.63
N LEU A 75 3.59 -1.64 -26.44
CA LEU A 75 4.34 -1.44 -27.67
C LEU A 75 3.55 -0.60 -28.69
N VAL A 76 2.24 -0.83 -28.83
CA VAL A 76 1.39 -0.01 -29.69
C VAL A 76 1.34 1.45 -29.20
N CYS A 77 1.11 1.67 -27.91
CA CYS A 77 1.13 3.02 -27.32
C CYS A 77 2.48 3.70 -27.50
N PHE A 78 3.58 2.96 -27.30
CA PHE A 78 4.94 3.45 -27.44
C PHE A 78 5.25 3.86 -28.88
N SER A 79 4.89 3.03 -29.86
CA SER A 79 5.06 3.34 -31.28
C SER A 79 4.25 4.58 -31.68
N ILE A 80 2.98 4.66 -31.30
CA ILE A 80 2.12 5.82 -31.61
C ILE A 80 2.71 7.08 -30.98
N ALA A 81 3.11 7.01 -29.71
CA ALA A 81 3.63 8.15 -28.98
C ALA A 81 4.97 8.64 -29.56
N ALA A 82 5.89 7.74 -29.88
CA ALA A 82 7.19 8.09 -30.47
C ALA A 82 7.03 8.69 -31.88
N LEU A 83 6.20 8.08 -32.74
CA LEU A 83 5.91 8.63 -34.07
C LEU A 83 5.19 9.99 -34.00
N ALA A 84 4.26 10.16 -33.05
CA ALA A 84 3.58 11.43 -32.84
C ALA A 84 4.54 12.53 -32.39
N VAL A 85 5.54 12.20 -31.55
CA VAL A 85 6.58 13.16 -31.15
C VAL A 85 7.38 13.61 -32.37
N GLU A 86 7.93 12.68 -33.15
CA GLU A 86 8.70 12.98 -34.38
C GLU A 86 7.91 13.84 -35.37
N LEU A 87 6.65 13.49 -35.63
CA LEU A 87 5.81 14.19 -36.61
C LEU A 87 5.41 15.60 -36.16
N LEU A 88 5.17 15.80 -34.86
CA LEU A 88 4.71 17.07 -34.31
C LEU A 88 5.84 17.99 -33.86
N PHE A 89 7.06 17.46 -33.66
CA PHE A 89 8.22 18.23 -33.19
C PHE A 89 8.49 19.51 -34.00
N PRO A 90 8.36 19.53 -35.35
CA PRO A 90 8.55 20.75 -36.14
C PRO A 90 7.48 21.84 -35.90
N TYR A 91 6.38 21.51 -35.22
CA TYR A 91 5.24 22.41 -34.98
C TYR A 91 5.03 22.65 -33.48
N PRO A 92 5.78 23.58 -32.84
CA PRO A 92 5.81 23.73 -31.38
C PRO A 92 4.44 23.89 -30.70
N TRP A 93 3.52 24.63 -31.32
CA TRP A 93 2.18 24.86 -30.78
C TRP A 93 1.28 23.61 -30.88
N LEU A 94 1.35 22.87 -32.00
CA LEU A 94 0.62 21.61 -32.15
C LEU A 94 1.20 20.55 -31.22
N PHE A 95 2.54 20.52 -31.09
CA PHE A 95 3.26 19.63 -30.20
C PHE A 95 2.84 19.83 -28.74
N VAL A 96 2.86 21.06 -28.22
CA VAL A 96 2.53 21.31 -26.80
C VAL A 96 1.07 21.03 -26.50
N CYS A 97 0.15 21.34 -27.42
CA CYS A 97 -1.27 20.99 -27.30
C CYS A 97 -1.48 19.48 -27.28
N SER A 98 -0.80 18.76 -28.18
CA SER A 98 -0.82 17.29 -28.23
C SER A 98 -0.24 16.68 -26.95
N LEU A 99 0.91 17.17 -26.47
CA LEU A 99 1.55 16.71 -25.25
C LEU A 99 0.64 16.90 -24.03
N ALA A 100 -0.02 18.05 -23.91
CA ALA A 100 -0.95 18.34 -22.83
C ALA A 100 -2.17 17.40 -22.88
N LEU A 101 -2.77 17.24 -24.06
CA LEU A 101 -3.93 16.36 -24.25
C LEU A 101 -3.57 14.89 -24.00
N ALA A 102 -2.47 14.41 -24.58
CA ALA A 102 -1.97 13.05 -24.37
C ALA A 102 -1.64 12.79 -22.91
N SER A 103 -0.96 13.73 -22.23
CA SER A 103 -0.67 13.62 -20.80
C SER A 103 -1.95 13.53 -19.97
N PHE A 104 -2.99 14.30 -20.28
CA PHE A 104 -4.27 14.25 -19.57
C PHE A 104 -4.94 12.88 -19.77
N CYS A 105 -5.08 12.45 -21.03
CA CYS A 105 -5.73 11.20 -21.41
C CYS A 105 -5.01 9.98 -20.83
N LEU A 106 -3.68 9.93 -20.94
CA LEU A 106 -2.86 8.85 -20.40
C LEU A 106 -2.97 8.80 -18.88
N THR A 107 -2.90 9.93 -18.18
CA THR A 107 -3.04 9.96 -16.71
C THR A 107 -4.42 9.49 -16.27
N MET A 108 -5.48 9.86 -17.00
CA MET A 108 -6.85 9.39 -16.72
C MET A 108 -7.04 7.89 -16.99
N LEU A 109 -6.26 7.29 -17.88
CA LEU A 109 -6.28 5.84 -18.11
C LEU A 109 -5.92 5.03 -16.85
N GLY A 110 -5.15 5.63 -15.92
CA GLY A 110 -4.87 5.08 -14.60
C GLY A 110 -6.12 4.84 -13.73
N ALA A 111 -7.25 5.48 -14.04
CA ALA A 111 -8.53 5.20 -13.37
C ALA A 111 -9.06 3.78 -13.63
N LEU A 112 -8.59 3.11 -14.69
CA LEU A 112 -9.02 1.76 -15.05
C LEU A 112 -8.34 0.66 -14.23
N GLY A 113 -7.18 0.97 -13.63
CA GLY A 113 -6.41 0.07 -12.79
C GLY A 113 -4.90 0.38 -12.84
N GLU A 114 -4.15 -0.25 -11.95
CA GLU A 114 -2.70 -0.06 -11.82
C GLU A 114 -1.95 -0.37 -13.13
N ARG A 115 -2.34 -1.44 -13.82
CA ARG A 115 -1.81 -1.83 -15.15
C ARG A 115 -1.85 -0.68 -16.16
N TYR A 116 -3.03 -0.08 -16.35
CA TYR A 116 -3.18 0.98 -17.33
C TYR A 116 -2.45 2.26 -16.92
N GLY A 117 -2.39 2.55 -15.62
CA GLY A 117 -1.59 3.65 -15.07
C GLY A 117 -0.10 3.50 -15.36
N ALA A 118 0.46 2.29 -15.20
CA ALA A 118 1.86 2.02 -15.50
C ALA A 118 2.18 2.14 -17.00
N ILE A 119 1.32 1.59 -17.87
CA ILE A 119 1.46 1.72 -19.33
C ILE A 119 1.42 3.19 -19.75
N ALA A 120 0.46 3.95 -19.21
CA ALA A 120 0.33 5.38 -19.47
C ALA A 120 1.56 6.17 -19.03
N TYR A 121 2.06 5.90 -17.82
CA TYR A 121 3.26 6.54 -17.29
C TYR A 121 4.51 6.22 -18.13
N GLY A 122 4.69 4.95 -18.51
CA GLY A 122 5.77 4.52 -19.40
C GLY A 122 5.68 5.17 -20.77
N THR A 123 4.47 5.34 -21.31
CA THR A 123 4.24 5.96 -22.62
C THR A 123 4.64 7.43 -22.58
N LEU A 124 4.26 8.15 -21.53
CA LEU A 124 4.65 9.55 -21.32
C LEU A 124 6.18 9.71 -21.20
N ILE A 125 6.84 8.82 -20.46
CA ILE A 125 8.30 8.81 -20.34
C ILE A 125 8.95 8.54 -21.69
N LEU A 126 8.45 7.56 -22.45
CA LEU A 126 8.98 7.24 -23.76
C LEU A 126 8.83 8.43 -24.72
N SER A 127 7.70 9.14 -24.70
CA SER A 127 7.55 10.37 -25.48
C SER A 127 8.66 11.38 -25.17
N VAL A 128 9.02 11.56 -23.91
CA VAL A 128 10.11 12.47 -23.52
C VAL A 128 11.48 11.93 -23.95
N TYR A 129 11.69 10.61 -23.93
CA TYR A 129 12.90 10.00 -24.49
C TYR A 129 13.03 10.24 -25.98
N THR A 130 11.94 10.14 -26.74
CA THR A 130 11.93 10.50 -28.17
C THR A 130 12.26 11.99 -28.36
N MET A 131 11.74 12.90 -27.52
CA MET A 131 12.09 14.33 -27.61
C MET A 131 13.60 14.58 -27.41
N ILE A 132 14.22 13.92 -26.42
CA ILE A 132 15.66 14.02 -26.16
C ILE A 132 16.47 13.53 -27.36
N GLY A 133 16.00 12.48 -28.02
CA GLY A 133 16.60 11.93 -29.23
C GLY A 133 16.58 12.87 -30.44
N VAL A 134 15.43 13.51 -30.68
CA VAL A 134 15.28 14.52 -31.73
C VAL A 134 16.15 15.76 -31.47
N ASP A 135 16.22 16.21 -30.21
CA ASP A 135 17.06 17.35 -29.81
C ASP A 135 18.56 17.09 -30.05
N GLN A 136 19.04 15.87 -29.76
CA GLN A 136 20.43 15.48 -30.03
C GLN A 136 20.81 15.50 -31.50
N ARG A 137 19.84 15.29 -32.40
CA ARG A 137 20.05 15.37 -33.86
C ARG A 137 19.95 16.80 -34.39
N GLY A 138 19.90 17.82 -33.53
CA GLY A 138 19.74 19.22 -33.93
C GLY A 138 18.35 19.53 -34.50
N GLY A 139 17.36 18.66 -34.25
CA GLY A 139 15.99 18.83 -34.76
C GLY A 139 15.77 18.36 -36.20
N GLU A 140 16.74 17.72 -36.86
CA GLU A 140 16.57 17.18 -38.21
C GLU A 140 15.80 15.84 -38.21
N VAL A 141 14.66 15.82 -38.90
CA VAL A 141 13.75 14.66 -39.01
C VAL A 141 13.91 13.97 -40.38
N LEU A 142 15.13 13.52 -40.70
CA LEU A 142 15.40 12.85 -42.00
C LEU A 142 14.91 11.39 -42.01
N ASP A 143 14.98 10.69 -40.87
CA ASP A 143 14.49 9.32 -40.68
C ASP A 143 13.52 9.25 -39.47
N PHE A 144 12.26 9.64 -39.70
CA PHE A 144 11.21 9.72 -38.66
C PHE A 144 10.86 8.37 -38.00
N TRP A 145 11.34 7.24 -38.55
CA TRP A 145 10.99 5.90 -38.10
C TRP A 145 12.13 5.20 -37.34
N HIS A 146 13.39 5.58 -37.58
CA HIS A 146 14.55 4.82 -37.10
C HIS A 146 14.68 4.86 -35.56
N GLU A 147 14.68 6.06 -34.97
CA GLU A 147 14.79 6.21 -33.52
C GLU A 147 13.57 5.65 -32.75
N PRO A 148 12.31 5.93 -33.17
CA PRO A 148 11.14 5.26 -32.63
C PRO A 148 11.24 3.74 -32.67
N MET A 149 11.75 3.17 -33.77
CA MET A 149 11.93 1.73 -33.91
C MET A 149 12.94 1.18 -32.92
N LEU A 150 14.05 1.87 -32.65
CA LEU A 150 15.05 1.46 -31.65
C LEU A 150 14.49 1.52 -30.23
N LEU A 151 13.78 2.60 -29.87
CA LEU A 151 13.11 2.74 -28.58
C LEU A 151 12.11 1.59 -28.36
N VAL A 152 11.27 1.30 -29.36
CA VAL A 152 10.28 0.22 -29.30
C VAL A 152 10.96 -1.16 -29.31
N ALA A 153 12.06 -1.34 -30.03
CA ALA A 153 12.82 -2.59 -30.04
C ALA A 153 13.44 -2.89 -28.67
N GLY A 154 14.03 -1.88 -28.01
CA GLY A 154 14.51 -2.01 -26.63
C GLY A 154 13.37 -2.35 -25.66
N ALA A 155 12.22 -1.69 -25.81
CA ALA A 155 11.03 -1.97 -25.03
C ALA A 155 10.49 -3.39 -25.24
N ALA A 156 10.49 -3.88 -26.48
CA ALA A 156 10.07 -5.22 -26.86
C ALA A 156 11.02 -6.29 -26.31
N TRP A 157 12.33 -6.05 -26.38
CA TRP A 157 13.34 -6.98 -25.86
C TRP A 157 13.15 -7.25 -24.36
N TYR A 158 13.08 -6.18 -23.55
CA TYR A 158 12.79 -6.31 -22.13
C TYR A 158 11.40 -6.96 -21.90
N GLY A 159 10.39 -6.54 -22.66
CA GLY A 159 9.04 -7.06 -22.58
C GLY A 159 8.97 -8.58 -22.79
N LEU A 160 9.67 -9.11 -23.80
CA LEU A 160 9.74 -10.53 -24.08
C LEU A 160 10.41 -11.30 -22.95
N LEU A 161 11.54 -10.81 -22.43
CA LEU A 161 12.21 -11.40 -21.25
C LEU A 161 11.26 -11.42 -20.05
N SER A 162 10.49 -10.36 -19.87
CA SER A 162 9.48 -10.18 -18.84
C SER A 162 8.35 -11.22 -18.95
N VAL A 163 7.81 -11.45 -20.15
CA VAL A 163 6.77 -12.48 -20.43
C VAL A 163 7.33 -13.89 -20.23
N LEU A 164 8.50 -14.20 -20.81
CA LEU A 164 9.16 -15.50 -20.69
C LEU A 164 9.43 -15.86 -19.22
N TRP A 165 9.89 -14.89 -18.43
CA TRP A 165 10.09 -15.09 -17.01
C TRP A 165 8.80 -15.43 -16.27
N GLN A 166 7.69 -14.73 -16.57
CA GLN A 166 6.40 -15.01 -15.96
C GLN A 166 5.84 -16.38 -16.38
N MET A 167 6.14 -16.83 -17.60
CA MET A 167 5.80 -18.17 -18.08
C MET A 167 6.57 -19.26 -17.31
N LEU A 168 7.88 -19.08 -17.13
CA LEU A 168 8.74 -20.01 -16.39
C LEU A 168 8.44 -20.02 -14.88
N PHE A 169 8.09 -18.86 -14.30
CA PHE A 169 7.96 -18.67 -12.86
C PHE A 169 6.60 -18.11 -12.42
N SER A 170 5.52 -18.61 -13.03
CA SER A 170 4.14 -18.12 -12.86
C SER A 170 3.67 -17.93 -11.40
N ASN A 171 4.14 -18.80 -10.50
CA ASN A 171 3.72 -18.81 -9.09
C ASN A 171 4.59 -17.93 -8.16
N GLN A 172 5.74 -17.42 -8.61
CA GLN A 172 6.67 -16.68 -7.76
C GLN A 172 6.07 -15.37 -7.19
N PRO A 173 5.32 -14.56 -7.96
CA PRO A 173 4.72 -13.33 -7.41
C PRO A 173 3.69 -13.61 -6.30
N VAL A 174 2.90 -14.69 -6.43
CA VAL A 174 1.95 -15.12 -5.39
C VAL A 174 2.68 -15.51 -4.10
N GLN A 175 3.79 -16.24 -4.22
CA GLN A 175 4.64 -16.61 -3.08
C GLN A 175 5.20 -15.38 -2.37
N GLN A 176 5.70 -14.41 -3.12
CA GLN A 176 6.28 -13.18 -2.56
C GLN A 176 5.21 -12.32 -1.88
N ALA A 177 4.04 -12.19 -2.49
CA ALA A 177 2.91 -11.48 -1.91
C ALA A 177 2.43 -12.12 -0.59
N LEU A 178 2.25 -13.45 -0.57
CA LEU A 178 1.91 -14.19 0.65
C LEU A 178 3.00 -14.08 1.72
N ALA A 179 4.28 -14.22 1.34
CA ALA A 179 5.39 -14.07 2.26
C ALA A 179 5.40 -12.65 2.87
N ARG A 180 5.17 -11.61 2.07
CA ARG A 180 5.04 -10.24 2.56
C ARG A 180 3.85 -10.10 3.51
N LEU A 181 2.70 -10.67 3.18
CA LEU A 181 1.50 -10.65 4.03
C LEU A 181 1.78 -11.26 5.41
N PHE A 182 2.33 -12.47 5.48
CA PHE A 182 2.67 -13.11 6.75
C PHE A 182 3.75 -12.36 7.53
N ARG A 183 4.68 -11.68 6.84
CA ARG A 183 5.68 -10.81 7.49
C ARG A 183 5.03 -9.61 8.17
N GLU A 184 4.13 -8.91 7.48
CA GLU A 184 3.40 -7.77 8.03
C GLU A 184 2.47 -8.19 9.18
N LEU A 185 1.82 -9.35 9.08
CA LEU A 185 1.03 -9.96 10.17
C LEU A 185 1.90 -10.30 11.38
N GLY A 186 3.06 -10.90 11.16
CA GLY A 186 4.01 -11.20 12.24
C GLY A 186 4.50 -9.94 12.94
N GLN A 187 4.76 -8.87 12.18
CA GLN A 187 5.13 -7.57 12.73
C GLN A 187 3.97 -6.93 13.53
N TYR A 188 2.74 -7.07 13.05
CA TYR A 188 1.53 -6.61 13.74
C TYR A 188 1.34 -7.31 15.10
N LEU A 189 1.43 -8.64 15.14
CA LEU A 189 1.34 -9.42 16.39
C LEU A 189 2.45 -9.04 17.38
N LYS A 190 3.68 -8.84 16.90
CA LYS A 190 4.80 -8.36 17.72
C LYS A 190 4.52 -6.97 18.31
N LEU A 191 4.02 -6.02 17.53
CA LEU A 191 3.65 -4.70 18.04
C LEU A 191 2.51 -4.82 19.06
N LYS A 192 1.47 -5.61 18.77
CA LYS A 192 0.35 -5.85 19.69
C LYS A 192 0.81 -6.43 21.02
N SER A 193 1.80 -7.34 21.01
CA SER A 193 2.36 -7.92 22.24
C SER A 193 2.93 -6.87 23.20
N THR A 194 3.44 -5.74 22.69
CA THR A 194 4.00 -4.67 23.53
C THR A 194 2.96 -3.96 24.39
N LEU A 195 1.67 -4.05 24.05
CA LEU A 195 0.58 -3.50 24.86
C LEU A 195 0.37 -4.25 26.18
N PHE A 196 0.97 -5.43 26.34
CA PHE A 196 0.90 -6.26 27.54
C PHE A 196 2.13 -6.14 28.43
N GLU A 197 3.06 -5.26 28.09
CA GLU A 197 4.23 -5.02 28.90
C GLU A 197 3.80 -4.39 30.24
N PRO A 198 4.12 -4.99 31.41
CA PRO A 198 3.64 -4.51 32.71
C PRO A 198 4.46 -3.31 33.19
N ILE A 199 4.39 -2.19 32.46
CA ILE A 199 5.10 -0.94 32.77
C ILE A 199 4.08 0.18 32.99
N ARG A 200 4.10 0.82 34.16
CA ARG A 200 3.17 1.90 34.53
C ARG A 200 3.28 3.15 33.65
N THR A 201 4.48 3.45 33.15
CA THR A 201 4.76 4.61 32.30
C THR A 201 4.58 4.33 30.80
N LEU A 202 3.96 3.19 30.44
CA LEU A 202 3.77 2.81 29.04
C LEU A 202 2.82 3.79 28.35
N ASN A 203 3.29 4.42 27.28
CA ASN A 203 2.44 5.26 26.44
C ASN A 203 1.58 4.40 25.51
N VAL A 204 0.42 3.98 26.01
CA VAL A 204 -0.52 3.11 25.28
C VAL A 204 -1.07 3.77 24.02
N GLU A 205 -1.27 5.09 24.02
CA GLU A 205 -1.75 5.82 22.83
C GLU A 205 -0.74 5.74 21.69
N ALA A 206 0.55 5.96 21.97
CA ALA A 206 1.61 5.84 20.98
C ALA A 206 1.68 4.43 20.39
N ARG A 207 1.56 3.39 21.23
CA ARG A 207 1.53 1.98 20.78
C ARG A 207 0.30 1.66 19.94
N ARG A 208 -0.87 2.19 20.30
CA ARG A 208 -2.10 2.06 19.50
C ARG A 208 -1.97 2.74 18.14
N LEU A 209 -1.30 3.90 18.08
CA LEU A 209 -1.02 4.57 16.82
C LEU A 209 -0.06 3.75 15.94
N GLU A 210 1.01 3.21 16.49
CA GLU A 210 1.91 2.29 15.79
C GLU A 210 1.15 1.06 15.24
N LEU A 211 0.23 0.51 16.05
CA LEU A 211 -0.60 -0.63 15.68
C LEU A 211 -1.58 -0.28 14.54
N ALA A 212 -2.23 0.88 14.58
CA ALA A 212 -3.12 1.35 13.52
C ALA A 212 -2.36 1.56 12.19
N GLN A 213 -1.17 2.15 12.23
CA GLN A 213 -0.32 2.30 11.05
C GLN A 213 0.13 0.92 10.49
N GLN A 214 0.48 -0.01 11.37
CA GLN A 214 0.84 -1.37 10.96
C GLN A 214 -0.37 -2.13 10.38
N ASN A 215 -1.58 -1.94 10.93
CA ASN A 215 -2.81 -2.47 10.35
C ASN A 215 -2.99 -2.00 8.90
N GLY A 216 -2.72 -0.71 8.62
CA GLY A 216 -2.73 -0.19 7.25
C GLY A 216 -1.79 -0.93 6.30
N ARG A 217 -0.60 -1.33 6.77
CA ARG A 217 0.35 -2.15 5.99
C ARG A 217 -0.15 -3.58 5.76
N VAL A 218 -0.74 -4.22 6.77
CA VAL A 218 -1.34 -5.56 6.65
C VAL A 218 -2.49 -5.54 5.65
N VAL A 219 -3.39 -4.56 5.75
CA VAL A 219 -4.55 -4.41 4.84
C VAL A 219 -4.08 -4.17 3.40
N ALA A 220 -3.05 -3.35 3.19
CA ALA A 220 -2.45 -3.17 1.86
C ALA A 220 -1.86 -4.48 1.31
N ALA A 221 -1.18 -5.27 2.16
CA ALA A 221 -0.64 -6.57 1.77
C ALA A 221 -1.75 -7.61 1.46
N LEU A 222 -2.85 -7.61 2.21
CA LEU A 222 -4.03 -8.44 1.94
C LEU A 222 -4.63 -8.11 0.56
N ASN A 223 -4.89 -6.83 0.29
CA ASN A 223 -5.48 -6.39 -0.97
C ASN A 223 -4.58 -6.73 -2.17
N SER A 224 -3.27 -6.44 -2.07
CA SER A 224 -2.30 -6.76 -3.12
C SER A 224 -2.19 -8.27 -3.37
N THR A 225 -2.13 -9.08 -2.31
CA THR A 225 -2.08 -10.55 -2.43
C THR A 225 -3.35 -11.10 -3.08
N LYS A 226 -4.52 -10.59 -2.69
CA LYS A 226 -5.80 -10.97 -3.28
C LYS A 226 -5.83 -10.68 -4.78
N GLU A 227 -5.43 -9.48 -5.20
CA GLU A 227 -5.41 -9.07 -6.61
C GLU A 227 -4.46 -9.96 -7.43
N ILE A 228 -3.25 -10.22 -6.92
CA ILE A 228 -2.27 -11.11 -7.55
C ILE A 228 -2.81 -12.55 -7.70
N ILE A 229 -3.54 -13.07 -6.70
CA ILE A 229 -4.17 -14.39 -6.78
C ILE A 229 -5.31 -14.37 -7.80
N LEU A 230 -6.19 -13.36 -7.76
CA LEU A 230 -7.33 -13.20 -8.67
C LEU A 230 -6.90 -13.18 -10.14
N HIS A 231 -5.83 -12.46 -10.49
CA HIS A 231 -5.33 -12.42 -11.87
C HIS A 231 -4.83 -13.77 -12.40
N ARG A 232 -4.60 -14.75 -11.52
CA ARG A 232 -4.09 -16.09 -11.85
C ARG A 232 -5.13 -17.19 -11.66
N VAL A 233 -6.18 -16.93 -10.90
CA VAL A 233 -7.39 -17.76 -10.87
C VAL A 233 -8.23 -17.39 -12.09
N GLY A 234 -8.07 -18.14 -13.18
CA GLY A 234 -8.92 -17.97 -14.37
C GLY A 234 -10.39 -18.31 -14.08
N SER A 235 -11.24 -18.30 -15.11
CA SER A 235 -12.67 -18.68 -14.99
C SER A 235 -12.92 -20.18 -14.78
N GLY A 236 -11.87 -20.96 -14.46
CA GLY A 236 -11.93 -22.41 -14.26
C GLY A 236 -11.44 -22.82 -12.88
N ARG A 237 -11.45 -24.13 -12.59
CA ARG A 237 -10.95 -24.65 -11.30
C ARG A 237 -9.47 -24.28 -11.12
N PRO A 238 -9.09 -23.65 -9.99
CA PRO A 238 -7.69 -23.32 -9.74
C PRO A 238 -6.85 -24.61 -9.66
N GLY A 239 -5.67 -24.60 -10.27
CA GLY A 239 -4.72 -25.72 -10.12
C GLY A 239 -4.33 -25.94 -8.66
N SER A 240 -3.87 -27.14 -8.30
CA SER A 240 -3.58 -27.54 -6.91
C SER A 240 -2.70 -26.54 -6.14
N LYS A 241 -1.65 -26.00 -6.77
CA LYS A 241 -0.78 -24.97 -6.17
C LYS A 241 -1.49 -23.65 -5.90
N VAL A 242 -2.37 -23.20 -6.81
CA VAL A 242 -3.14 -21.96 -6.65
C VAL A 242 -4.19 -22.12 -5.56
N SER A 243 -4.83 -23.31 -5.49
CA SER A 243 -5.72 -23.66 -4.37
C SER A 243 -4.99 -23.58 -3.02
N ARG A 244 -3.80 -24.17 -2.91
CA ARG A 244 -2.97 -24.06 -1.70
C ARG A 244 -2.65 -22.62 -1.31
N TYR A 245 -2.32 -21.74 -2.26
CA TYR A 245 -2.09 -20.32 -1.98
C TYR A 245 -3.36 -19.59 -1.55
N LEU A 246 -4.51 -19.94 -2.13
CA LEU A 246 -5.80 -19.38 -1.74
C LEU A 246 -6.15 -19.79 -0.31
N LYS A 247 -5.90 -21.04 0.09
CA LYS A 247 -6.05 -21.50 1.48
C LYS A 247 -5.14 -20.72 2.44
N LEU A 248 -3.86 -20.54 2.10
CA LEU A 248 -2.94 -19.70 2.88
C LEU A 248 -3.41 -18.25 2.99
N TYR A 249 -3.98 -17.69 1.93
CA TYR A 249 -4.55 -16.35 1.95
C TYR A 249 -5.75 -16.25 2.91
N PHE A 250 -6.65 -17.23 2.91
CA PHE A 250 -7.78 -17.24 3.86
C PHE A 250 -7.30 -17.42 5.30
N ILE A 251 -6.34 -18.32 5.55
CA ILE A 251 -5.71 -18.45 6.89
C ILE A 251 -5.12 -17.10 7.33
N ALA A 252 -4.42 -16.39 6.44
CA ALA A 252 -3.88 -15.07 6.75
C ALA A 252 -4.97 -14.02 7.05
N GLN A 253 -6.11 -14.10 6.36
CA GLN A 253 -7.26 -13.23 6.60
C GLN A 253 -7.91 -13.52 7.97
N ASP A 254 -8.01 -14.80 8.36
CA ASP A 254 -8.58 -15.20 9.64
C ASP A 254 -7.61 -14.89 10.80
N ILE A 255 -6.30 -15.03 10.59
CA ILE A 255 -5.27 -14.55 11.52
C ILE A 255 -5.41 -13.03 11.68
N HIS A 256 -5.59 -12.26 10.59
CA HIS A 256 -5.78 -10.81 10.69
C HIS A 256 -7.01 -10.45 11.53
N GLU A 257 -8.15 -11.12 11.30
CA GLU A 257 -9.37 -10.91 12.08
C GLU A 257 -9.14 -11.14 13.58
N ARG A 258 -8.54 -12.29 13.94
CA ARG A 258 -8.23 -12.64 15.33
C ARG A 258 -7.18 -11.70 15.95
N ALA A 259 -6.22 -11.26 15.14
CA ALA A 259 -5.18 -10.35 15.56
C ALA A 259 -5.72 -8.93 15.78
N SER A 260 -6.68 -8.44 14.98
CA SER A 260 -7.25 -7.11 15.16
C SER A 260 -8.25 -7.04 16.31
N SER A 261 -8.87 -8.16 16.71
CA SER A 261 -9.79 -8.21 17.85
C SER A 261 -9.15 -7.74 19.16
N SER A 262 -9.75 -6.78 19.84
CA SER A 262 -9.41 -6.39 21.21
C SER A 262 -10.61 -6.64 22.12
N HIS A 263 -10.38 -7.10 23.35
CA HIS A 263 -11.48 -7.51 24.25
C HIS A 263 -11.44 -6.82 25.63
N TYR A 264 -10.52 -5.88 25.85
CA TYR A 264 -10.22 -5.37 27.19
C TYR A 264 -9.52 -4.00 27.17
N PRO A 265 -9.71 -3.20 28.23
CA PRO A 265 -8.91 -2.01 28.48
C PRO A 265 -7.52 -2.40 29.02
N TYR A 266 -6.49 -2.26 28.18
CA TYR A 266 -5.10 -2.62 28.50
C TYR A 266 -4.58 -1.97 29.80
N ASN A 267 -4.92 -0.71 30.08
CA ASN A 267 -4.47 -0.02 31.30
C ASN A 267 -5.01 -0.71 32.56
N SER A 268 -6.30 -1.05 32.59
CA SER A 268 -6.92 -1.72 33.73
C SER A 268 -6.34 -3.12 33.97
N LEU A 269 -5.95 -3.84 32.90
CA LEU A 269 -5.22 -5.10 33.03
C LEU A 269 -3.84 -4.89 33.64
N ALA A 270 -3.07 -3.91 33.13
CA ALA A 270 -1.74 -3.61 33.62
C ALA A 270 -1.75 -3.20 35.11
N ASP A 271 -2.73 -2.40 35.53
CA ASP A 271 -2.87 -1.98 36.93
C ASP A 271 -3.27 -3.15 37.84
N ALA A 272 -4.25 -3.96 37.43
CA ALA A 272 -4.78 -5.05 38.26
C ALA A 272 -3.81 -6.24 38.38
N PHE A 273 -3.07 -6.56 37.31
CA PHE A 273 -2.19 -7.73 37.25
C PHE A 273 -0.70 -7.35 37.20
N PHE A 274 -0.33 -6.15 37.66
CA PHE A 274 1.05 -5.66 37.66
C PHE A 274 2.03 -6.62 38.34
N HIS A 275 1.60 -7.27 39.43
CA HIS A 275 2.40 -8.21 40.20
C HIS A 275 2.16 -9.70 39.82
N SER A 276 1.47 -9.95 38.71
CA SER A 276 1.24 -11.29 38.17
C SER A 276 2.02 -11.52 36.89
N ASP A 277 2.42 -12.76 36.64
CA ASP A 277 3.08 -13.17 35.40
C ASP A 277 2.13 -13.32 34.20
N VAL A 278 0.81 -13.23 34.40
CA VAL A 278 -0.21 -13.52 33.38
C VAL A 278 -0.07 -12.62 32.15
N LEU A 279 0.22 -11.32 32.32
CA LEU A 279 0.41 -10.40 31.20
C LEU A 279 1.69 -10.71 30.42
N PHE A 280 2.76 -11.11 31.12
CA PHE A 280 4.00 -11.56 30.49
C PHE A 280 3.80 -12.84 29.67
N ARG A 281 2.97 -13.78 30.17
CA ARG A 281 2.61 -15.00 29.42
C ARG A 281 1.79 -14.67 28.16
N CYS A 282 0.80 -13.79 28.26
CA CYS A 282 0.05 -13.27 27.11
C CYS A 282 0.97 -12.57 26.08
N GLN A 283 1.88 -11.72 26.56
CA GLN A 283 2.88 -11.04 25.74
C GLN A 283 3.79 -12.05 25.01
N ARG A 284 4.31 -13.05 25.74
CA ARG A 284 5.19 -14.09 25.20
C ARG A 284 4.49 -14.87 24.09
N LEU A 285 3.27 -15.34 24.32
CA LEU A 285 2.48 -16.09 23.33
C LEU A 285 2.22 -15.27 22.06
N LEU A 286 1.74 -14.03 22.18
CA LEU A 286 1.54 -13.15 21.02
C LEU A 286 2.83 -12.90 20.25
N ARG A 287 3.94 -12.71 20.96
CA ARG A 287 5.25 -12.51 20.35
C ARG A 287 5.72 -13.78 19.62
N GLN A 288 5.55 -14.96 20.20
CA GLN A 288 5.86 -16.25 19.58
C GLN A 288 5.03 -16.50 18.32
N GLN A 289 3.73 -16.22 18.36
CA GLN A 289 2.85 -16.28 17.19
C GLN A 289 3.32 -15.32 16.09
N GLY A 290 3.73 -14.10 16.45
CA GLY A 290 4.34 -13.16 15.52
C GLY A 290 5.66 -13.65 14.91
N VAL A 291 6.47 -14.39 15.67
CA VAL A 291 7.69 -15.07 15.17
C VAL A 291 7.30 -16.21 14.22
N ALA A 292 6.29 -17.02 14.54
CA ALA A 292 5.82 -18.09 13.66
C ALA A 292 5.28 -17.56 12.32
N CYS A 293 4.53 -16.45 12.30
CA CYS A 293 4.14 -15.81 11.03
C CYS A 293 5.37 -15.37 10.21
N GLN A 294 6.45 -14.91 10.85
CA GLN A 294 7.69 -14.60 10.14
C GLN A 294 8.43 -15.85 9.64
N ALA A 295 8.46 -16.92 10.42
CA ALA A 295 9.01 -18.20 9.98
C ALA A 295 8.21 -18.80 8.81
N LEU A 296 6.88 -18.66 8.83
CA LEU A 296 6.00 -19.03 7.71
C LEU A 296 6.24 -18.15 6.48
N SER A 297 6.47 -16.85 6.66
CA SER A 297 6.92 -15.95 5.58
C SER A 297 8.20 -16.48 4.93
N GLU A 298 9.22 -16.82 5.73
CA GLU A 298 10.49 -17.35 5.24
C GLU A 298 10.34 -18.71 4.55
N SER A 299 9.51 -19.61 5.08
CA SER A 299 9.28 -20.94 4.50
C SER A 299 8.56 -20.86 3.15
N ILE A 300 7.55 -19.98 3.02
CA ILE A 300 6.88 -19.69 1.73
C ILE A 300 7.89 -19.13 0.73
N GLN A 301 8.75 -18.20 1.17
CA GLN A 301 9.75 -17.55 0.33
C GLN A 301 10.83 -18.53 -0.16
N LEU A 302 11.29 -19.44 0.72
CA LEU A 302 12.33 -20.43 0.44
C LEU A 302 11.79 -21.74 -0.14
N ARG A 303 10.46 -21.88 -0.25
CA ARG A 303 9.76 -23.11 -0.68
C ARG A 303 10.13 -24.31 0.17
N GLN A 304 10.13 -24.13 1.48
CA GLN A 304 10.39 -25.16 2.47
C GLN A 304 9.12 -25.44 3.27
N PRO A 305 8.97 -26.66 3.83
CA PRO A 305 7.87 -26.92 4.74
C PRO A 305 8.00 -26.02 5.97
N PHE A 306 6.90 -25.41 6.38
CA PHE A 306 6.81 -24.74 7.67
C PHE A 306 6.72 -25.81 8.76
N VAL A 307 7.60 -25.73 9.76
CA VAL A 307 7.59 -26.62 10.92
C VAL A 307 7.01 -25.84 12.09
N TYR A 308 5.89 -26.32 12.59
CA TYR A 308 5.26 -25.78 13.80
C TYR A 308 6.07 -26.16 15.04
N ASP A 309 6.24 -25.22 15.97
CA ASP A 309 7.00 -25.42 17.20
C ASP A 309 6.08 -25.94 18.31
N PRO A 310 6.27 -27.18 18.81
CA PRO A 310 5.39 -27.76 19.82
C PRO A 310 5.42 -27.02 21.17
N SER A 311 6.45 -26.21 21.44
CA SER A 311 6.53 -25.42 22.69
C SER A 311 5.41 -24.37 22.83
N PHE A 312 4.65 -24.11 21.77
CA PHE A 312 3.51 -23.21 21.80
C PHE A 312 2.34 -23.80 22.59
N ALA A 313 2.12 -25.12 22.49
CA ALA A 313 1.11 -25.83 23.26
C ALA A 313 1.45 -25.77 24.76
N GLU A 314 2.71 -26.03 25.12
CA GLU A 314 3.19 -25.91 26.50
C GLU A 314 2.98 -24.48 27.05
N ALA A 315 3.34 -23.44 26.27
CA ALA A 315 3.15 -22.05 26.68
C ALA A 315 1.66 -21.68 26.85
N MET A 316 0.76 -22.30 26.08
CA MET A 316 -0.69 -22.13 26.21
C MET A 316 -1.22 -22.77 27.49
N GLU A 317 -0.82 -24.00 27.79
CA GLU A 317 -1.16 -24.70 29.03
C GLU A 317 -0.68 -23.91 30.25
N ASP A 318 0.54 -23.39 30.19
CA ASP A 318 1.14 -22.50 31.18
C ASP A 318 0.32 -21.22 31.44
N LEU A 319 -0.23 -20.60 30.39
CA LEU A 319 -1.12 -19.44 30.52
C LEU A 319 -2.44 -19.85 31.19
N GLN A 320 -3.02 -20.97 30.77
CA GLN A 320 -4.27 -21.49 31.35
C GLN A 320 -4.10 -21.81 32.83
N ALA A 321 -2.98 -22.40 33.24
CA ALA A 321 -2.65 -22.67 34.64
C ALA A 321 -2.50 -21.38 35.46
N SER A 322 -1.84 -20.34 34.92
CA SER A 322 -1.73 -19.03 35.58
C SER A 322 -3.11 -18.35 35.74
N LEU A 323 -3.97 -18.42 34.72
CA LEU A 323 -5.35 -17.91 34.80
C LEU A 323 -6.21 -18.65 35.82
N GLU A 324 -6.02 -19.97 35.93
CA GLU A 324 -6.72 -20.79 36.91
C GLU A 324 -6.24 -20.48 38.33
N HIS A 325 -4.93 -20.30 38.53
CA HIS A 325 -4.38 -19.87 39.81
C HIS A 325 -4.98 -18.53 40.27
N LEU A 326 -5.07 -17.54 39.38
CA LEU A 326 -5.69 -16.25 39.69
C LEU A 326 -7.20 -16.36 39.93
N ARG A 327 -7.89 -17.29 39.26
CA ARG A 327 -9.31 -17.57 39.48
C ARG A 327 -9.56 -18.07 40.90
N ILE A 328 -8.75 -19.02 41.37
CA ILE A 328 -8.89 -19.66 42.68
C ILE A 328 -8.77 -18.62 43.82
N GLN A 329 -7.91 -17.61 43.66
CA GLN A 329 -7.77 -16.51 44.63
C GLN A 329 -9.07 -15.72 44.85
N SER A 330 -10.08 -15.86 43.97
CA SER A 330 -11.45 -15.39 44.15
C SER A 330 -11.59 -13.88 44.44
N ASN A 331 -10.60 -13.08 44.05
CA ASN A 331 -10.61 -11.63 44.24
C ASN A 331 -11.76 -10.98 43.44
N PRO A 332 -12.74 -10.34 44.10
CA PRO A 332 -13.88 -9.70 43.42
C PRO A 332 -13.45 -8.67 42.37
N ALA A 333 -12.39 -7.91 42.64
CA ALA A 333 -11.89 -6.87 41.73
C ALA A 333 -11.33 -7.44 40.41
N TRP A 334 -10.89 -8.71 40.41
CA TRP A 334 -10.32 -9.35 39.22
C TRP A 334 -11.35 -10.10 38.38
N ARG A 335 -12.55 -10.37 38.88
CA ARG A 335 -13.53 -11.24 38.18
C ARG A 335 -13.80 -10.80 36.74
N GLY A 336 -14.07 -9.51 36.51
CA GLY A 336 -14.33 -8.98 35.17
C GLY A 336 -13.09 -9.05 34.27
N LEU A 337 -11.93 -8.65 34.79
CA LEU A 337 -10.69 -8.62 34.03
C LEU A 337 -10.16 -10.04 33.72
N LEU A 338 -10.32 -11.01 34.64
CA LEU A 338 -9.97 -12.42 34.42
C LEU A 338 -10.78 -13.04 33.29
N ARG A 339 -12.06 -12.72 33.16
CA ARG A 339 -12.87 -13.17 32.01
C ARG A 339 -12.32 -12.63 30.71
N SER A 340 -11.93 -11.35 30.69
CA SER A 340 -11.33 -10.74 29.50
C SER A 340 -9.98 -11.38 29.13
N LEU A 341 -9.19 -11.80 30.12
CA LEU A 341 -7.96 -12.56 29.92
C LEU A 341 -8.24 -13.99 29.43
N ARG A 342 -9.31 -14.66 29.88
CA ARG A 342 -9.72 -15.95 29.31
C ARG A 342 -10.17 -15.83 27.86
N ALA A 343 -10.95 -14.80 27.52
CA ALA A 343 -11.33 -14.53 26.13
C ALA A 343 -10.09 -14.28 25.25
N LEU A 344 -9.10 -13.55 25.80
CA LEU A 344 -7.80 -13.41 25.16
C LEU A 344 -7.10 -14.77 24.98
N ALA A 345 -7.00 -15.60 26.02
CA ALA A 345 -6.38 -16.92 25.93
C ALA A 345 -7.07 -17.82 24.88
N ALA A 346 -8.40 -17.80 24.80
CA ALA A 346 -9.17 -18.50 23.77
C ALA A 346 -8.87 -17.96 22.36
N ASN A 347 -8.72 -16.64 22.21
CA ASN A 347 -8.31 -16.02 20.96
C ASN A 347 -6.88 -16.42 20.56
N LEU A 348 -5.95 -16.48 21.53
CA LEU A 348 -4.58 -16.94 21.31
C LEU A 348 -4.54 -18.42 20.89
N GLY A 349 -5.34 -19.28 21.53
CA GLY A 349 -5.46 -20.69 21.13
C GLY A 349 -6.06 -20.86 19.73
N THR A 350 -6.95 -19.95 19.31
CA THR A 350 -7.49 -19.95 17.94
C THR A 350 -6.45 -19.48 16.92
N LEU A 351 -5.68 -18.44 17.23
CA LEU A 351 -4.55 -18.00 16.42
C LEU A 351 -3.50 -19.10 16.25
N ASP A 352 -3.21 -19.82 17.33
CA ASP A 352 -2.26 -20.92 17.33
C ASP A 352 -2.70 -22.06 16.40
N ARG A 353 -3.98 -22.47 16.48
CA ARG A 353 -4.58 -23.43 15.54
C ARG A 353 -4.47 -22.99 14.08
N LEU A 354 -4.81 -21.72 13.77
CA LEU A 354 -4.68 -21.18 12.41
C LEU A 354 -3.23 -21.20 11.89
N ILE A 355 -2.25 -20.92 12.76
CA ILE A 355 -0.83 -21.00 12.41
C ILE A 355 -0.41 -22.46 12.19
N SER A 356 -0.91 -23.39 13.00
CA SER A 356 -0.70 -24.82 12.81
C SER A 356 -1.30 -25.31 11.48
N ASP A 357 -2.53 -24.91 11.16
CA ASP A 357 -3.21 -25.26 9.90
C ASP A 357 -2.44 -24.75 8.67
N ALA A 358 -1.70 -23.64 8.80
CA ALA A 358 -0.82 -23.14 7.75
C ALA A 358 0.36 -24.07 7.43
N SER A 359 0.73 -24.99 8.35
CA SER A 359 1.76 -26.02 8.10
C SER A 359 1.30 -27.04 7.06
N ASN A 360 0.01 -27.38 7.06
CA ASN A 360 -0.61 -28.28 6.10
C ASN A 360 -1.95 -27.72 5.57
N PRO A 361 -1.91 -26.68 4.70
CA PRO A 361 -3.12 -26.05 4.18
C PRO A 361 -3.98 -27.03 3.38
N ASP A 362 -3.38 -28.08 2.82
CA ASP A 362 -4.07 -29.05 1.97
C ASP A 362 -5.03 -29.95 2.77
N ALA A 363 -4.81 -30.10 4.09
CA ALA A 363 -5.71 -30.83 5.00
C ALA A 363 -6.92 -30.00 5.46
N VAL A 364 -6.90 -28.68 5.29
CA VAL A 364 -8.04 -27.81 5.60
C VAL A 364 -9.12 -28.03 4.54
N ALA A 365 -10.35 -28.29 4.99
CA ALA A 365 -11.50 -28.47 4.11
C ALA A 365 -11.61 -27.31 3.12
N ASP A 366 -11.97 -27.60 1.86
CA ASP A 366 -12.11 -26.58 0.84
C ASP A 366 -13.16 -25.56 1.29
N ALA A 367 -12.73 -24.33 1.56
CA ALA A 367 -13.64 -23.22 1.81
C ALA A 367 -14.49 -23.02 0.54
N THR A 368 -15.77 -23.36 0.64
CA THR A 368 -16.68 -23.70 -0.45
C THR A 368 -17.14 -22.55 -1.34
N ASP A 369 -16.47 -21.39 -1.33
CA ASP A 369 -17.02 -20.23 -2.03
C ASP A 369 -16.01 -19.51 -2.93
N SER A 370 -15.79 -20.12 -4.10
CA SER A 370 -15.10 -19.48 -5.24
C SER A 370 -15.90 -18.32 -5.87
N SER A 371 -17.11 -18.01 -5.39
CA SER A 371 -17.87 -16.82 -5.82
C SER A 371 -17.14 -15.50 -5.53
N LEU A 372 -16.14 -15.53 -4.64
CA LEU A 372 -15.26 -14.42 -4.29
C LEU A 372 -14.35 -13.92 -5.43
N LEU A 373 -14.26 -14.67 -6.53
CA LEU A 373 -13.27 -14.45 -7.58
C LEU A 373 -13.85 -13.81 -8.85
N ASP A 374 -15.18 -13.76 -8.99
CA ASP A 374 -15.80 -13.31 -10.24
C ASP A 374 -16.19 -11.83 -10.20
N ARG A 375 -15.19 -10.98 -10.42
CA ARG A 375 -15.40 -9.59 -10.87
C ARG A 375 -14.33 -9.18 -11.86
N SER A 376 -14.27 -9.84 -13.01
CA SER A 376 -13.68 -9.21 -14.19
C SER A 376 -14.73 -8.29 -14.82
N PRO A 377 -14.60 -6.94 -14.76
CA PRO A 377 -15.42 -6.06 -15.59
C PRO A 377 -15.07 -6.34 -17.06
N ARG A 378 -15.99 -6.93 -17.82
CA ARG A 378 -15.77 -7.27 -19.23
C ARG A 378 -16.43 -6.29 -20.21
N ASN A 379 -17.15 -5.29 -19.71
CA ASN A 379 -17.96 -4.41 -20.56
C ASN A 379 -17.41 -2.98 -20.63
N LEU A 380 -17.40 -2.40 -21.83
CA LEU A 380 -17.03 -0.99 -22.11
C LEU A 380 -17.88 0.01 -21.29
N LYS A 381 -19.10 -0.38 -20.90
CA LYS A 381 -19.97 0.40 -20.00
C LYS A 381 -19.36 0.55 -18.60
N ASP A 382 -18.70 -0.48 -18.08
CA ASP A 382 -18.04 -0.44 -16.76
C ASP A 382 -16.78 0.44 -16.80
N VAL A 383 -16.02 0.38 -17.90
CA VAL A 383 -14.88 1.24 -18.19
C VAL A 383 -15.31 2.71 -18.19
N TRP A 384 -16.37 3.04 -18.95
CA TRP A 384 -16.92 4.39 -19.00
C TRP A 384 -17.44 4.86 -17.63
N THR A 385 -18.08 3.96 -16.88
CA THR A 385 -18.63 4.27 -15.55
C THR A 385 -17.51 4.58 -14.56
N ARG A 386 -16.42 3.80 -14.55
CA ARG A 386 -15.24 4.07 -13.72
C ARG A 386 -14.56 5.38 -14.07
N LEU A 387 -14.39 5.69 -15.36
CA LEU A 387 -13.84 6.97 -15.81
C LEU A 387 -14.74 8.14 -15.37
N ARG A 388 -16.05 8.04 -15.58
CA ARG A 388 -17.01 9.07 -15.20
C ARG A 388 -17.04 9.33 -13.68
N LEU A 389 -16.94 8.28 -12.86
CA LEU A 389 -16.86 8.41 -11.40
C LEU A 389 -15.59 9.14 -10.95
N GLN A 390 -14.49 8.99 -11.68
CA GLN A 390 -13.23 9.67 -11.39
C GLN A 390 -13.14 11.08 -11.99
N MET A 391 -13.99 11.44 -12.96
CA MET A 391 -14.11 12.80 -13.53
C MET A 391 -14.83 13.76 -12.59
N THR A 392 -14.31 13.90 -11.38
CA THR A 392 -14.77 14.85 -10.38
C THR A 392 -13.58 15.67 -9.89
N PRO A 393 -13.76 16.97 -9.60
CA PRO A 393 -12.71 17.79 -8.99
C PRO A 393 -12.35 17.31 -7.57
N THR A 394 -13.05 16.30 -7.03
CA THR A 394 -12.67 15.59 -5.81
C THR A 394 -11.79 14.37 -6.08
N SER A 395 -11.63 13.85 -7.30
CA SER A 395 -10.69 12.76 -7.50
C SER A 395 -9.24 13.23 -7.44
N LEU A 396 -8.39 12.51 -6.70
CA LEU A 396 -6.94 12.70 -6.69
C LEU A 396 -6.34 12.48 -8.10
N LEU A 397 -6.84 11.47 -8.81
CA LEU A 397 -6.40 11.15 -10.17
C LEU A 397 -6.74 12.27 -11.15
N PHE A 398 -7.97 12.80 -11.11
CA PHE A 398 -8.38 13.88 -12.00
C PHE A 398 -7.59 15.18 -11.75
N ARG A 399 -7.35 15.53 -10.49
CA ARG A 399 -6.49 16.70 -10.17
C ARG A 399 -5.08 16.53 -10.68
N HIS A 400 -4.50 15.33 -10.51
CA HIS A 400 -3.19 15.04 -11.05
C HIS A 400 -3.19 15.06 -12.58
N ALA A 401 -4.24 14.53 -13.22
CA ALA A 401 -4.42 14.54 -14.66
C ALA A 401 -4.56 15.94 -15.24
N LEU A 402 -5.05 16.94 -14.49
CA LEU A 402 -5.01 18.35 -14.90
C LEU A 402 -3.66 19.01 -14.62
N ARG A 403 -3.06 18.72 -13.46
CA ARG A 403 -1.81 19.34 -13.00
C ARG A 403 -0.60 18.92 -13.83
N LEU A 404 -0.49 17.62 -14.14
CA LEU A 404 0.66 17.09 -14.86
C LEU A 404 0.79 17.71 -16.26
N PRO A 405 -0.25 17.72 -17.14
CA PRO A 405 -0.19 18.41 -18.42
C PRO A 405 0.25 19.86 -18.31
N LEU A 406 -0.31 20.61 -17.36
CA LEU A 406 0.05 22.00 -17.14
C LEU A 406 1.52 22.16 -16.74
N ALA A 407 2.02 21.31 -15.85
CA ALA A 407 3.43 21.29 -15.48
C ALA A 407 4.35 20.94 -16.67
N LEU A 408 3.92 20.01 -17.54
CA LEU A 408 4.66 19.66 -18.76
C LEU A 408 4.64 20.80 -19.79
N THR A 409 3.51 21.49 -19.96
CA THR A 409 3.39 22.68 -20.83
C THR A 409 4.31 23.80 -20.34
N ILE A 410 4.34 24.06 -19.02
CA ILE A 410 5.26 25.04 -18.43
C ILE A 410 6.71 24.60 -18.62
N GLY A 411 7.01 23.32 -18.38
CA GLY A 411 8.33 22.74 -18.64
C GLY A 411 8.78 22.93 -20.09
N TYR A 412 7.91 22.62 -21.05
CA TYR A 412 8.16 22.82 -22.47
C TYR A 412 8.38 24.30 -22.83
N ALA A 413 7.58 25.21 -22.28
CA ALA A 413 7.79 26.64 -22.47
C ALA A 413 9.16 27.11 -21.93
N MET A 414 9.60 26.58 -20.79
CA MET A 414 10.92 26.92 -20.23
C MET A 414 12.09 26.42 -21.08
N VAL A 415 11.94 25.25 -21.74
CA VAL A 415 12.96 24.75 -22.70
C VAL A 415 13.18 25.77 -23.81
N HIS A 416 12.11 26.33 -24.37
CA HIS A 416 12.20 27.32 -25.46
C HIS A 416 12.61 28.72 -24.99
N LEU A 417 12.33 29.09 -23.74
CA LEU A 417 12.65 30.43 -23.23
C LEU A 417 14.10 30.57 -22.75
N ILE A 418 14.68 29.49 -22.22
CA ILE A 418 16.02 29.53 -21.62
C ILE A 418 17.09 29.06 -22.63
N HIS A 419 16.68 28.47 -23.76
CA HIS A 419 17.54 27.77 -24.72
C HIS A 419 18.66 26.94 -24.07
N PRO A 420 18.38 26.11 -23.04
CA PRO A 420 19.43 25.26 -22.47
C PRO A 420 19.76 24.14 -23.45
N SER A 421 21.05 23.88 -23.66
CA SER A 421 21.52 22.64 -24.29
C SER A 421 20.90 21.45 -23.54
N GLN A 422 20.14 20.59 -24.23
CA GLN A 422 19.47 19.40 -23.66
C GLN A 422 18.26 19.68 -22.74
N GLY A 423 17.56 20.80 -22.88
CA GLY A 423 16.50 21.23 -21.95
C GLY A 423 15.32 20.25 -21.71
N TYR A 424 15.09 19.26 -22.58
CA TYR A 424 13.99 18.28 -22.44
C TYR A 424 14.07 17.41 -21.19
N TRP A 425 15.23 17.36 -20.52
CA TRP A 425 15.39 16.76 -19.20
C TRP A 425 14.58 17.47 -18.09
N ILE A 426 14.22 18.74 -18.27
CA ILE A 426 13.29 19.47 -17.39
C ILE A 426 11.94 18.77 -17.37
N ILE A 427 11.43 18.41 -18.55
CA ILE A 427 10.15 17.72 -18.73
C ILE A 427 10.22 16.33 -18.08
N LEU A 428 11.29 15.58 -18.34
CA LEU A 428 11.47 14.25 -17.74
C LEU A 428 11.52 14.32 -16.20
N THR A 429 12.24 15.30 -15.66
CA THR A 429 12.32 15.50 -14.21
C THR A 429 10.95 15.86 -13.64
N THR A 430 10.19 16.72 -14.32
CA THR A 430 8.83 17.09 -13.94
C THR A 430 7.92 15.87 -13.85
N VAL A 431 7.97 14.96 -14.84
CA VAL A 431 7.23 13.69 -14.84
C VAL A 431 7.60 12.79 -13.66
N PHE A 432 8.89 12.71 -13.29
CA PHE A 432 9.33 11.87 -12.17
C PHE A 432 8.99 12.46 -10.79
N VAL A 433 9.05 13.79 -10.66
CA VAL A 433 8.87 14.49 -9.39
C VAL A 433 7.40 14.76 -9.10
N CYS A 434 6.60 15.13 -10.10
CA CYS A 434 5.18 15.43 -9.94
C CYS A 434 4.41 14.15 -9.58
N GLN A 435 3.95 14.06 -8.34
CA GLN A 435 3.15 12.95 -7.84
C GLN A 435 1.71 13.41 -7.54
N PRO A 436 0.74 12.49 -7.41
CA PRO A 436 -0.65 12.85 -7.11
C PRO A 436 -0.81 13.66 -5.82
N SER A 437 -0.04 13.34 -4.76
CA SER A 437 -0.08 14.04 -3.47
C SER A 437 1.08 15.02 -3.26
N TYR A 438 0.82 16.06 -2.45
CA TYR A 438 1.81 17.07 -2.06
C TYR A 438 3.01 16.44 -1.33
N GLY A 439 2.74 15.61 -0.32
CA GLY A 439 3.79 14.94 0.46
C GLY A 439 4.67 14.04 -0.40
N ALA A 440 4.08 13.30 -1.36
CA ALA A 440 4.84 12.46 -2.28
C ALA A 440 5.72 13.29 -3.22
N THR A 441 5.19 14.39 -3.78
CA THR A 441 5.94 15.30 -4.66
C THR A 441 7.10 15.93 -3.91
N ARG A 442 6.87 16.47 -2.71
CA ARG A 442 7.92 17.09 -1.88
C ARG A 442 9.04 16.11 -1.53
N ARG A 443 8.70 14.86 -1.21
CA ARG A 443 9.69 13.81 -0.95
C ARG A 443 10.47 13.47 -2.22
N LYS A 444 9.80 13.26 -3.35
CA LYS A 444 10.44 12.95 -4.64
C LYS A 444 11.34 14.08 -5.10
N LEU A 445 10.93 15.33 -4.93
CA LEU A 445 11.70 16.53 -5.22
C LEU A 445 13.05 16.49 -4.51
N GLY A 446 13.05 16.38 -3.18
CA GLY A 446 14.29 16.34 -2.40
C GLY A 446 15.17 15.14 -2.75
N GLN A 447 14.56 13.96 -2.92
CA GLN A 447 15.29 12.74 -3.31
C GLN A 447 15.90 12.84 -4.71
N ARG A 448 15.23 13.51 -5.66
CA ARG A 448 15.70 13.69 -7.04
C ARG A 448 16.88 14.66 -7.10
N ILE A 449 16.81 15.79 -6.39
CA ILE A 449 17.89 16.78 -6.32
C ILE A 449 19.13 16.15 -5.68
N ILE A 450 18.98 15.58 -4.47
CA ILE A 450 20.10 14.96 -3.73
C ILE A 450 20.67 13.78 -4.53
N GLY A 451 19.82 12.93 -5.09
CA GLY A 451 20.24 11.78 -5.88
C GLY A 451 21.01 12.19 -7.13
N THR A 452 20.56 13.22 -7.84
CA THR A 452 21.26 13.71 -9.04
C THR A 452 22.59 14.33 -8.68
N ALA A 453 22.68 15.15 -7.63
CA ALA A 453 23.95 15.71 -7.17
C ALA A 453 24.98 14.62 -6.80
N ILE A 454 24.54 13.57 -6.10
CA ILE A 454 25.39 12.40 -5.80
C ILE A 454 25.81 11.69 -7.09
N GLY A 455 24.87 11.43 -8.01
CA GLY A 455 25.16 10.75 -9.27
C GLY A 455 26.13 11.51 -10.17
N LEU A 456 25.99 12.84 -10.25
CA LEU A 456 26.93 13.71 -10.96
C LEU A 456 28.31 13.69 -10.31
N THR A 457 28.40 13.81 -8.98
CA THR A 457 29.69 13.77 -8.27
C THR A 457 30.40 12.43 -8.49
N VAL A 458 29.66 11.32 -8.36
CA VAL A 458 30.19 9.97 -8.59
C VAL A 458 30.58 9.77 -10.05
N GLY A 459 29.76 10.21 -11.00
CA GLY A 459 30.05 10.12 -12.43
C GLY A 459 31.33 10.88 -12.80
N TRP A 460 31.51 12.09 -12.28
CA TRP A 460 32.70 12.91 -12.49
C TRP A 460 33.97 12.20 -11.99
N VAL A 461 33.96 11.71 -10.75
CA VAL A 461 35.10 10.95 -10.19
C VAL A 461 35.40 9.68 -10.99
N LEU A 462 34.36 8.97 -11.44
CA LEU A 462 34.54 7.72 -12.18
C LEU A 462 35.01 7.93 -13.62
N PHE A 463 34.75 9.08 -14.24
CA PHE A 463 35.23 9.36 -15.60
C PHE A 463 36.75 9.39 -15.68
N ASP A 464 37.41 9.97 -14.67
CA ASP A 464 38.88 10.00 -14.60
C ASP A 464 39.48 8.62 -14.32
N LEU A 465 38.75 7.76 -13.58
CA LEU A 465 39.21 6.42 -13.21
C LEU A 465 38.93 5.37 -14.29
N VAL A 466 37.89 5.55 -15.10
CA VAL A 466 37.33 4.56 -16.01
C VAL A 466 37.44 5.05 -17.46
N THR A 467 38.64 4.94 -18.02
CA THR A 467 38.95 5.37 -19.39
C THR A 467 38.65 4.30 -20.45
N SER A 468 38.62 3.02 -20.07
CA SER A 468 38.31 1.93 -20.99
C SER A 468 36.81 1.91 -21.35
N PRO A 469 36.44 1.94 -22.65
CA PRO A 469 35.03 1.85 -23.08
C PRO A 469 34.32 0.62 -22.52
N ILE A 470 35.02 -0.51 -22.42
CA ILE A 470 34.53 -1.76 -21.83
C ILE A 470 34.06 -1.55 -20.39
N LEU A 471 34.90 -0.91 -19.60
CA LEU A 471 34.65 -0.70 -18.19
C LEU A 471 33.54 0.35 -18.00
N GLN A 472 33.45 1.36 -18.88
CA GLN A 472 32.33 2.31 -18.93
C GLN A 472 31.00 1.59 -19.21
N SER A 473 30.96 0.68 -20.18
CA SER A 473 29.78 -0.13 -20.49
C SER A 473 29.35 -1.00 -19.30
N MET A 474 30.31 -1.65 -18.62
CA MET A 474 30.04 -2.43 -17.41
C MET A 474 29.50 -1.56 -16.28
N CYS A 475 30.09 -0.38 -16.05
CA CYS A 475 29.60 0.58 -15.07
C CYS A 475 28.18 1.07 -15.39
N ALA A 476 27.86 1.32 -16.67
CA ALA A 476 26.52 1.70 -17.09
C ALA A 476 25.49 0.60 -16.80
N VAL A 477 25.78 -0.66 -17.16
CA VAL A 477 24.90 -1.80 -16.88
C VAL A 477 24.69 -1.99 -15.37
N LEU A 478 25.78 -1.95 -14.58
CA LEU A 478 25.71 -2.07 -13.12
C LEU A 478 24.86 -0.95 -12.51
N ALA A 479 25.07 0.29 -12.94
CA ALA A 479 24.30 1.44 -12.48
C ALA A 479 22.81 1.31 -12.87
N GLY A 480 22.51 0.81 -14.06
CA GLY A 480 21.14 0.47 -14.49
C GLY A 480 20.47 -0.57 -13.58
N VAL A 481 21.17 -1.65 -13.23
CA VAL A 481 20.67 -2.65 -12.28
C VAL A 481 20.43 -2.02 -10.91
N VAL A 482 21.37 -1.23 -10.39
CA VAL A 482 21.24 -0.54 -9.09
C VAL A 482 20.04 0.41 -9.09
N PHE A 483 19.79 1.13 -10.19
CA PHE A 483 18.60 1.98 -10.37
C PHE A 483 17.32 1.19 -10.15
N PHE A 484 17.15 0.07 -10.85
CA PHE A 484 15.94 -0.74 -10.81
C PHE A 484 15.73 -1.48 -9.48
N VAL A 485 16.80 -2.00 -8.86
CA VAL A 485 16.77 -2.60 -7.50
C VAL A 485 16.23 -1.61 -6.47
N ASN A 486 16.58 -0.33 -6.60
CA ASN A 486 16.34 0.67 -5.56
C ASN A 486 15.18 1.63 -5.85
N ARG A 487 14.53 1.53 -7.02
CA ARG A 487 13.52 2.50 -7.49
C ARG A 487 12.36 2.74 -6.51
N THR A 488 11.91 1.69 -5.81
CA THR A 488 10.78 1.76 -4.88
C THR A 488 11.17 1.99 -3.42
N THR A 489 12.37 1.54 -3.00
CA THR A 489 12.78 1.60 -1.59
C THR A 489 13.69 2.79 -1.27
N ARG A 490 14.66 3.08 -2.15
CA ARG A 490 15.72 4.07 -1.94
C ARG A 490 15.86 4.92 -3.19
N TYR A 491 14.84 5.77 -3.41
CA TYR A 491 14.75 6.57 -4.63
C TYR A 491 15.93 7.55 -4.84
N THR A 492 16.57 8.04 -3.78
CA THR A 492 17.80 8.86 -3.87
C THR A 492 18.94 8.06 -4.53
N LEU A 493 19.19 6.84 -4.06
CA LEU A 493 20.21 5.94 -4.62
C LEU A 493 19.87 5.54 -6.05
N SER A 494 18.59 5.24 -6.31
CA SER A 494 18.09 4.95 -7.66
C SER A 494 18.38 6.13 -8.62
N THR A 495 18.04 7.36 -8.21
CA THR A 495 18.32 8.57 -8.98
C THR A 495 19.82 8.76 -9.24
N ALA A 496 20.67 8.54 -8.24
CA ALA A 496 22.12 8.63 -8.43
C ALA A 496 22.61 7.61 -9.47
N ALA A 497 22.14 6.37 -9.38
CA ALA A 497 22.54 5.30 -10.28
C ALA A 497 22.09 5.54 -11.73
N ILE A 498 20.85 6.00 -11.97
CA ILE A 498 20.41 6.32 -13.34
C ILE A 498 21.18 7.51 -13.93
N THR A 499 21.54 8.51 -13.11
CA THR A 499 22.37 9.63 -13.56
C THR A 499 23.76 9.13 -13.97
N VAL A 500 24.40 8.26 -13.17
CA VAL A 500 25.70 7.65 -13.51
C VAL A 500 25.60 6.82 -14.79
N MET A 501 24.55 5.99 -14.93
CA MET A 501 24.34 5.20 -16.14
C MET A 501 24.22 6.07 -17.39
N VAL A 502 23.40 7.13 -17.33
CA VAL A 502 23.22 8.06 -18.46
C VAL A 502 24.54 8.74 -18.79
N LEU A 503 25.28 9.25 -17.79
CA LEU A 503 26.60 9.87 -18.00
C LEU A 503 27.55 8.93 -18.75
N PHE A 504 27.65 7.65 -18.36
CA PHE A 504 28.49 6.68 -19.07
C PHE A 504 28.00 6.34 -20.48
N CYS A 505 26.69 6.31 -20.73
CA CYS A 505 26.16 6.11 -22.08
C CYS A 505 26.55 7.27 -23.02
N PHE A 506 26.50 8.51 -22.54
CA PHE A 506 26.88 9.68 -23.33
C PHE A 506 28.39 9.87 -23.46
N ASN A 507 29.17 9.51 -22.42
CA ASN A 507 30.63 9.58 -22.50
C ASN A 507 31.21 8.66 -23.57
N GLN A 508 30.57 7.51 -23.82
CA GLN A 508 30.95 6.60 -24.91
C GLN A 508 30.77 7.21 -26.30
N VAL A 509 29.91 8.23 -26.44
CA VAL A 509 29.66 8.96 -27.69
C VAL A 509 30.43 10.30 -27.73
N GLY A 510 31.20 10.61 -26.68
CA GLY A 510 32.10 11.78 -26.62
C GLY A 510 31.53 13.05 -25.95
N ASP A 511 30.29 13.03 -25.46
CA ASP A 511 29.60 14.21 -24.88
C ASP A 511 29.34 14.09 -23.36
N GLY A 512 30.17 13.32 -22.64
CA GLY A 512 29.96 13.04 -21.22
C GLY A 512 30.11 14.26 -20.30
N TYR A 513 31.13 15.10 -20.54
CA TYR A 513 31.44 16.26 -19.70
C TYR A 513 30.48 17.44 -19.90
N GLY A 514 29.88 17.57 -21.09
CA GLY A 514 28.91 18.62 -21.40
C GLY A 514 27.62 18.52 -20.58
N LEU A 515 27.33 17.35 -19.98
CA LEU A 515 26.05 17.08 -19.33
C LEU A 515 25.99 17.43 -17.84
N PHE A 516 27.11 17.67 -17.16
CA PHE A 516 27.10 17.85 -15.70
C PHE A 516 26.30 19.07 -15.25
N LEU A 517 26.59 20.25 -15.82
CA LEU A 517 25.92 21.50 -15.46
C LEU A 517 24.47 21.55 -15.96
N PRO A 518 24.17 21.25 -17.24
CA PRO A 518 22.79 21.21 -17.73
C PRO A 518 21.93 20.26 -16.89
N ARG A 519 22.44 19.06 -16.57
CA ARG A 519 21.67 18.07 -15.81
C ARG A 519 21.29 18.54 -14.41
N LEU A 520 22.18 19.27 -13.73
CA LEU A 520 21.88 19.84 -12.42
C LEU A 520 20.80 20.93 -12.55
N PHE A 521 20.95 21.84 -13.50
CA PHE A 521 20.01 22.92 -13.75
C PHE A 521 18.62 22.39 -14.13
N ASP A 522 18.55 21.44 -15.07
CA ASP A 522 17.31 20.81 -15.52
C ASP A 522 16.59 20.11 -14.37
N THR A 523 17.37 19.48 -13.48
CA THR A 523 16.82 18.79 -12.32
C THR A 523 16.23 19.78 -11.32
N LEU A 524 16.91 20.89 -11.06
CA LEU A 524 16.42 21.95 -10.18
C LEU A 524 15.17 22.62 -10.75
N LEU A 525 15.19 22.95 -12.05
CA LEU A 525 14.08 23.63 -12.71
C LEU A 525 12.85 22.74 -12.84
N GLY A 526 13.00 21.49 -13.30
CA GLY A 526 11.89 20.52 -13.36
C GLY A 526 11.32 20.20 -11.98
N SER A 527 12.18 20.13 -10.95
CA SER A 527 11.77 19.98 -9.55
C SER A 527 10.98 21.20 -9.05
N LEU A 528 11.43 22.40 -9.39
CA LEU A 528 10.75 23.65 -9.03
C LEU A 528 9.37 23.74 -9.69
N ILE A 529 9.28 23.43 -10.99
CA ILE A 529 8.01 23.41 -11.74
C ILE A 529 7.03 22.41 -11.10
N ALA A 530 7.47 21.19 -10.81
CA ALA A 530 6.63 20.20 -10.15
C ALA A 530 6.17 20.65 -8.75
N GLY A 531 7.08 21.26 -7.97
CA GLY A 531 6.77 21.80 -6.65
C GLY A 531 5.73 22.93 -6.71
N LEU A 532 5.94 23.91 -7.58
CA LEU A 532 5.01 25.02 -7.82
C LEU A 532 3.67 24.51 -8.36
N ALA A 533 3.68 23.54 -9.26
CA ALA A 533 2.45 23.01 -9.84
C ALA A 533 1.57 22.34 -8.79
N VAL A 534 2.16 21.58 -7.86
CA VAL A 534 1.42 20.92 -6.79
C VAL A 534 0.98 21.89 -5.69
N PHE A 535 1.69 23.00 -5.53
CA PHE A 535 1.34 24.06 -4.57
C PHE A 535 0.24 25.00 -5.11
N LEU A 536 0.32 25.42 -6.38
CA LEU A 536 -0.55 26.45 -6.97
C LEU A 536 -1.77 25.87 -7.68
N PHE A 537 -1.64 24.75 -8.40
CA PHE A 537 -2.74 24.23 -9.24
C PHE A 537 -3.49 23.08 -8.57
N LEU A 538 -4.73 23.39 -8.16
CA LEU A 538 -5.68 22.46 -7.52
C LEU A 538 -5.01 21.66 -6.37
N PRO A 539 -4.45 22.33 -5.35
CA PRO A 539 -3.84 21.62 -4.23
C PRO A 539 -4.89 20.78 -3.51
N ASP A 540 -4.60 19.50 -3.26
CA ASP A 540 -5.45 18.62 -2.46
C ASP A 540 -4.96 18.54 -1.03
N TRP A 541 -5.26 19.61 -0.29
CA TRP A 541 -5.04 19.65 1.15
C TRP A 541 -5.92 18.60 1.81
N GLN A 542 -5.29 17.54 2.31
CA GLN A 542 -5.96 16.41 2.96
C GLN A 542 -6.78 16.88 4.16
N GLY A 543 -6.32 17.93 4.87
CA GLY A 543 -7.07 18.57 5.96
C GLY A 543 -8.49 18.99 5.55
N ARG A 544 -8.68 19.53 4.33
CA ARG A 544 -10.02 19.97 3.86
C ARG A 544 -11.02 18.83 3.70
N ARG A 545 -10.54 17.59 3.58
CA ARG A 545 -11.36 16.38 3.42
C ARG A 545 -11.37 15.48 4.63
N LEU A 546 -10.63 15.84 5.68
CA LEU A 546 -10.49 15.02 6.88
C LEU A 546 -11.86 14.58 7.38
N ASN A 547 -12.81 15.51 7.53
CA ASN A 547 -14.18 15.21 7.96
C ASN A 547 -14.88 14.15 7.08
N LYS A 548 -14.70 14.18 5.75
CA LYS A 548 -15.29 13.18 4.85
C LYS A 548 -14.64 11.81 4.98
N VAL A 549 -13.32 11.76 5.19
CA VAL A 549 -12.60 10.49 5.41
C VAL A 549 -13.01 9.89 6.74
N LEU A 550 -13.05 10.70 7.81
CA LEU A 550 -13.52 10.29 9.14
C LEU A 550 -14.96 9.78 9.09
N ALA A 551 -15.87 10.51 8.43
CA ALA A 551 -17.26 10.11 8.23
C ALA A 551 -17.35 8.76 7.50
N ASN A 552 -16.63 8.60 6.39
CA ASN A 552 -16.63 7.35 5.64
C ASN A 552 -16.10 6.15 6.48
N THR A 553 -15.10 6.37 7.33
CA THR A 553 -14.61 5.34 8.25
C THR A 553 -15.70 4.92 9.25
N LEU A 554 -16.41 5.87 9.85
CA LEU A 554 -17.53 5.57 10.75
C LEU A 554 -18.68 4.88 10.03
N THR A 555 -19.07 5.33 8.83
CA THR A 555 -20.10 4.66 8.02
C THR A 555 -19.73 3.21 7.72
N CYS A 556 -18.46 2.94 7.36
CA CYS A 556 -18.01 1.57 7.12
C CYS A 556 -18.04 0.71 8.40
N ASN A 557 -17.68 1.28 9.56
CA ASN A 557 -17.78 0.60 10.85
C ASN A 557 -19.24 0.30 11.23
N SER A 558 -20.16 1.23 10.97
CA SER A 558 -21.60 1.05 11.19
C SER A 558 -22.20 -0.05 10.30
N VAL A 559 -21.84 -0.07 9.01
CA VAL A 559 -22.23 -1.15 8.10
C VAL A 559 -21.66 -2.49 8.56
N TYR A 560 -20.42 -2.52 9.03
CA TYR A 560 -19.81 -3.74 9.57
C TYR A 560 -20.53 -4.24 10.83
N LEU A 561 -20.85 -3.34 11.77
CA LEU A 561 -21.65 -3.68 12.95
C LEU A 561 -22.98 -4.33 12.57
N ARG A 562 -23.73 -3.73 11.62
CA ARG A 562 -25.00 -4.30 11.14
C ARG A 562 -24.84 -5.71 10.55
N GLN A 563 -23.79 -5.95 9.78
CA GLN A 563 -23.50 -7.28 9.23
C GLN A 563 -23.12 -8.29 10.33
N ILE A 564 -22.39 -7.88 11.37
CA ILE A 564 -22.11 -8.73 12.52
C ILE A 564 -23.42 -9.10 13.24
N MET A 565 -24.30 -8.12 13.50
CA MET A 565 -25.60 -8.34 14.14
C MET A 565 -26.48 -9.29 13.32
N GLN A 566 -26.49 -9.18 11.98
CA GLN A 566 -27.21 -10.11 11.11
C GLN A 566 -26.73 -11.56 11.24
N GLN A 567 -25.43 -11.80 11.48
CA GLN A 567 -24.92 -13.15 11.70
C GLN A 567 -25.27 -13.72 13.07
N TYR A 568 -25.36 -12.88 14.11
CA TYR A 568 -25.92 -13.32 15.38
C TYR A 568 -27.41 -13.68 15.25
N ALA A 569 -28.15 -13.01 14.36
CA ALA A 569 -29.57 -13.31 14.10
C ALA A 569 -29.76 -14.63 13.35
N LYS A 570 -29.07 -14.80 12.21
CA LYS A 570 -29.30 -15.90 11.24
C LYS A 570 -28.35 -17.08 11.39
N GLY A 571 -27.36 -16.98 12.27
CA GLY A 571 -26.24 -17.89 12.37
C GLY A 571 -25.05 -17.43 11.52
N LYS A 572 -23.87 -17.91 11.91
CA LYS A 572 -22.61 -17.58 11.25
C LYS A 572 -22.62 -18.09 9.81
N SER A 573 -22.46 -17.18 8.87
CA SER A 573 -22.24 -17.48 7.46
C SER A 573 -21.18 -16.54 6.92
N ASP A 574 -20.10 -17.06 6.32
CA ASP A 574 -19.08 -16.18 5.75
C ASP A 574 -19.48 -15.68 4.35
N ASP A 575 -20.67 -15.09 4.28
CA ASP A 575 -21.25 -14.58 3.05
C ASP A 575 -20.46 -13.38 2.50
N LEU A 576 -20.76 -13.07 1.23
CA LEU A 576 -20.07 -11.99 0.54
C LEU A 576 -20.32 -10.63 1.22
N ALA A 577 -21.52 -10.40 1.76
CA ALA A 577 -21.90 -9.12 2.37
C ALA A 577 -21.06 -8.82 3.62
N TYR A 578 -20.92 -9.79 4.52
CA TYR A 578 -20.07 -9.69 5.70
C TYR A 578 -18.60 -9.48 5.35
N ARG A 579 -18.05 -10.32 4.44
CA ARG A 579 -16.64 -10.20 4.02
C ARG A 579 -16.35 -8.84 3.39
N LEU A 580 -17.28 -8.30 2.60
CA LEU A 580 -17.16 -6.96 2.01
C LEU A 580 -17.21 -5.86 3.07
N ALA A 581 -18.16 -5.93 4.01
CA ALA A 581 -18.28 -4.94 5.09
C ALA A 581 -17.02 -4.91 5.96
N ARG A 582 -16.54 -6.08 6.39
CA ARG A 582 -15.27 -6.23 7.13
C ARG A 582 -14.11 -5.61 6.37
N ARG A 583 -13.94 -5.97 5.10
CA ARG A 583 -12.86 -5.44 4.25
C ARG A 583 -12.96 -3.93 4.12
N ASN A 584 -14.15 -3.40 3.88
CA ASN A 584 -14.35 -1.97 3.68
C ASN A 584 -14.06 -1.17 4.96
N ALA A 585 -14.43 -1.69 6.15
CA ALA A 585 -14.09 -1.08 7.43
C ALA A 585 -12.57 -0.99 7.65
N HIS A 586 -11.83 -2.11 7.48
CA HIS A 586 -10.37 -2.09 7.59
C HIS A 586 -9.68 -1.26 6.49
N ASN A 587 -10.23 -1.21 5.27
CA ASN A 587 -9.73 -0.33 4.21
C ASN A 587 -9.94 1.15 4.55
N ALA A 588 -11.08 1.51 5.15
CA ALA A 588 -11.35 2.90 5.54
C ALA A 588 -10.44 3.35 6.70
N ASP A 589 -10.19 2.47 7.68
CA ASP A 589 -9.20 2.70 8.76
C ASP A 589 -7.78 2.89 8.20
N ALA A 590 -7.35 2.02 7.28
CA ALA A 590 -6.06 2.14 6.60
C ALA A 590 -5.94 3.42 5.77
N ALA A 591 -7.01 3.81 5.07
CA ALA A 591 -7.09 5.04 4.31
C ALA A 591 -6.97 6.26 5.24
N LEU A 592 -7.68 6.27 6.38
CA LEU A 592 -7.59 7.33 7.38
C LEU A 592 -6.16 7.48 7.92
N SER A 593 -5.51 6.37 8.29
CA SER A 593 -4.11 6.41 8.74
C SER A 593 -3.17 6.99 7.67
N THR A 594 -3.37 6.61 6.41
CA THR A 594 -2.58 7.13 5.28
C THR A 594 -2.83 8.62 5.04
N THR A 595 -4.08 9.07 5.10
CA THR A 595 -4.46 10.48 4.98
C THR A 595 -3.80 11.33 6.05
N LEU A 596 -3.83 10.90 7.32
CA LEU A 596 -3.20 11.62 8.43
C LEU A 596 -1.67 11.66 8.33
N ALA A 597 -1.04 10.55 7.92
CA ALA A 597 0.40 10.51 7.67
C ALA A 597 0.82 11.49 6.56
N ASN A 598 0.02 11.62 5.51
CA ASN A 598 0.26 12.59 4.43
C ASN A 598 0.04 14.04 4.89
N MET A 599 -0.95 14.29 5.75
CA MET A 599 -1.26 15.61 6.32
C MET A 599 -0.10 16.21 7.11
N LEU A 600 0.69 15.37 7.82
CA LEU A 600 1.91 15.82 8.52
C LEU A 600 2.96 16.45 7.58
N MET A 601 2.93 16.13 6.29
CA MET A 601 3.86 16.68 5.29
C MET A 601 3.39 18.00 4.67
N GLU A 602 2.13 18.40 4.89
CA GLU A 602 1.51 19.62 4.34
C GLU A 602 2.03 20.90 5.06
N PRO A 603 1.79 22.12 4.53
CA PRO A 603 2.13 23.37 5.21
C PRO A 603 1.39 23.56 6.55
N GLY A 604 1.97 24.36 7.46
CA GLY A 604 1.57 24.44 8.87
C GLY A 604 0.09 24.74 9.15
N HIS A 605 -0.59 25.52 8.29
CA HIS A 605 -2.02 25.79 8.46
C HIS A 605 -2.88 24.51 8.38
N PHE A 606 -2.49 23.55 7.53
CA PHE A 606 -3.18 22.26 7.37
C PHE A 606 -2.70 21.19 8.34
N ARG A 607 -1.66 21.45 9.15
CA ARG A 607 -1.20 20.50 10.19
C ARG A 607 -1.97 20.60 11.50
N LYS A 608 -2.64 21.74 11.75
CA LYS A 608 -3.26 22.05 13.06
C LYS A 608 -4.27 21.01 13.53
N GLU A 609 -4.98 20.39 12.59
CA GLU A 609 -5.98 19.36 12.86
C GLU A 609 -5.41 17.94 12.91
N ALA A 610 -4.13 17.74 12.59
CA ALA A 610 -3.52 16.41 12.49
C ALA A 610 -3.50 15.70 13.86
N ASP A 611 -3.22 16.42 14.95
CA ASP A 611 -3.18 15.84 16.30
C ASP A 611 -4.57 15.32 16.73
N VAL A 612 -5.62 16.10 16.48
CA VAL A 612 -7.01 15.70 16.73
C VAL A 612 -7.40 14.53 15.85
N GLY A 613 -6.97 14.55 14.58
CA GLY A 613 -7.15 13.45 13.64
C GLY A 613 -6.47 12.15 14.10
N PHE A 614 -5.26 12.20 14.66
CA PHE A 614 -4.58 11.03 15.21
C PHE A 614 -5.26 10.48 16.45
N ARG A 615 -5.77 11.34 17.34
CA ARG A 615 -6.60 10.91 18.48
C ARG A 615 -7.88 10.22 17.99
N PHE A 616 -8.52 10.77 16.97
CA PHE A 616 -9.68 10.12 16.34
C PHE A 616 -9.31 8.78 15.72
N LEU A 617 -8.18 8.68 15.00
CA LEU A 617 -7.70 7.41 14.44
C LEU A 617 -7.52 6.35 15.54
N VAL A 618 -6.92 6.71 16.69
CA VAL A 618 -6.77 5.78 17.81
C VAL A 618 -8.12 5.29 18.33
N LEU A 619 -9.10 6.18 18.50
CA LEU A 619 -10.45 5.81 18.95
C LEU A 619 -11.19 4.97 17.91
N SER A 620 -11.14 5.35 16.63
CA SER A 620 -11.79 4.65 15.52
C SER A 620 -11.18 3.27 15.30
N HIS A 621 -9.85 3.14 15.40
CA HIS A 621 -9.15 1.86 15.34
C HIS A 621 -9.49 0.97 16.55
N THR A 622 -9.65 1.56 17.74
CA THR A 622 -10.09 0.84 18.95
C THR A 622 -11.54 0.34 18.79
N LEU A 623 -12.44 1.19 18.28
CA LEU A 623 -13.81 0.81 17.91
C LEU A 623 -13.82 -0.35 16.92
N LEU A 624 -13.02 -0.27 15.84
CA LEU A 624 -12.88 -1.34 14.85
C LEU A 624 -12.35 -2.63 15.49
N SER A 625 -11.42 -2.54 16.44
CA SER A 625 -10.91 -3.70 17.17
C SER A 625 -11.97 -4.38 18.04
N TYR A 626 -12.88 -3.61 18.66
CA TYR A 626 -14.03 -4.17 19.38
C TYR A 626 -15.07 -4.78 18.43
N LEU A 627 -15.32 -4.16 17.28
CA LEU A 627 -16.14 -4.75 16.22
C LEU A 627 -15.55 -6.07 15.69
N SER A 628 -14.23 -6.15 15.49
CA SER A 628 -13.54 -7.40 15.17
C SER A 628 -13.65 -8.43 16.30
N GLY A 629 -13.60 -8.00 17.57
CA GLY A 629 -13.81 -8.88 18.73
C GLY A 629 -15.21 -9.50 18.75
N LEU A 630 -16.22 -8.67 18.54
CA LEU A 630 -17.62 -9.08 18.40
C LEU A 630 -17.79 -10.01 17.19
N GLY A 631 -17.25 -9.64 16.03
CA GLY A 631 -17.27 -10.47 14.83
C GLY A 631 -16.62 -11.84 15.02
N ALA A 632 -15.51 -11.93 15.75
CA ALA A 632 -14.79 -13.17 16.00
C ALA A 632 -15.57 -14.20 16.86
N HIS A 633 -16.60 -13.75 17.58
CA HIS A 633 -17.45 -14.56 18.46
C HIS A 633 -18.89 -14.72 17.93
N ARG A 634 -19.14 -14.42 16.65
CA ARG A 634 -20.47 -14.51 16.01
C ARG A 634 -21.04 -15.93 15.87
N ASP A 635 -20.24 -16.95 16.13
CA ASP A 635 -20.67 -18.36 16.17
C ASP A 635 -21.45 -18.70 17.44
N THR A 636 -21.46 -17.78 18.40
CA THR A 636 -22.09 -17.97 19.70
C THR A 636 -23.61 -18.00 19.55
N GLN A 637 -24.24 -19.06 20.05
CA GLN A 637 -25.70 -19.17 20.08
C GLN A 637 -26.27 -18.41 21.27
N LEU A 638 -27.07 -17.39 20.98
CA LEU A 638 -27.77 -16.60 21.99
C LEU A 638 -29.23 -17.08 22.13
N PRO A 639 -29.81 -17.07 23.35
CA PRO A 639 -31.25 -17.26 23.56
C PRO A 639 -32.07 -16.28 22.70
N SER A 640 -33.26 -16.69 22.24
CA SER A 640 -34.02 -15.93 21.24
C SER A 640 -34.44 -14.53 21.70
N ASP A 641 -34.84 -14.41 22.96
CA ASP A 641 -35.22 -13.18 23.67
C ASP A 641 -34.04 -12.21 23.86
N VAL A 642 -32.89 -12.75 24.27
CA VAL A 642 -31.64 -11.99 24.42
C VAL A 642 -31.15 -11.50 23.07
N ARG A 643 -31.22 -12.37 22.06
CA ARG A 643 -30.79 -12.08 20.69
C ARG A 643 -31.61 -10.94 20.10
N GLU A 644 -32.94 -10.96 20.24
CA GLU A 644 -33.82 -9.88 19.77
C GLU A 644 -33.47 -8.55 20.46
N HIS A 645 -33.33 -8.54 21.78
CA HIS A 645 -32.95 -7.33 22.51
C HIS A 645 -31.58 -6.77 22.09
N LEU A 646 -30.53 -7.61 22.00
CA LEU A 646 -29.17 -7.16 21.68
C LEU A 646 -29.03 -6.76 20.22
N ILE A 647 -29.76 -7.38 19.30
CA ILE A 647 -29.69 -7.09 17.87
C ILE A 647 -30.57 -5.90 17.52
N ASP A 648 -31.86 -5.98 17.83
CA ASP A 648 -32.87 -5.05 17.32
C ASP A 648 -32.96 -3.75 18.11
N ASN A 649 -32.53 -3.74 19.38
CA ASN A 649 -32.45 -2.51 20.18
C ASN A 649 -31.01 -1.99 20.30
N VAL A 650 -30.10 -2.79 20.85
CA VAL A 650 -28.74 -2.31 21.16
C VAL A 650 -27.92 -2.11 19.88
N GLY A 651 -27.83 -3.14 19.03
CA GLY A 651 -27.03 -3.11 17.81
C GLY A 651 -27.49 -2.04 16.81
N THR A 652 -28.81 -1.89 16.63
CA THR A 652 -29.41 -0.86 15.76
C THR A 652 -29.18 0.55 16.31
N SER A 653 -29.35 0.76 17.62
CA SER A 653 -29.11 2.05 18.29
C SER A 653 -27.65 2.48 18.17
N LEU A 654 -26.69 1.57 18.44
CA LEU A 654 -25.27 1.86 18.28
C LEU A 654 -24.90 2.17 16.82
N ALA A 655 -25.44 1.42 15.86
CA ALA A 655 -25.21 1.71 14.44
C ALA A 655 -25.80 3.08 14.02
N ALA A 656 -26.97 3.44 14.54
CA ALA A 656 -27.60 4.74 14.31
C ALA A 656 -26.78 5.88 14.92
N SER A 657 -26.26 5.73 16.14
CA SER A 657 -25.35 6.70 16.77
C SER A 657 -24.06 6.90 15.96
N ILE A 658 -23.45 5.82 15.47
CA ILE A 658 -22.25 5.91 14.62
C ILE A 658 -22.57 6.67 13.32
N ASP A 659 -23.73 6.41 12.71
CA ASP A 659 -24.18 7.09 11.50
C ASP A 659 -24.50 8.57 11.75
N GLU A 660 -25.05 8.93 12.91
CA GLU A 660 -25.28 10.33 13.30
C GLU A 660 -23.96 11.11 13.35
N ILE A 661 -22.94 10.56 14.01
CA ILE A 661 -21.60 11.17 14.07
C ILE A 661 -21.00 11.28 12.66
N ALA A 662 -21.14 10.23 11.84
CA ALA A 662 -20.66 10.21 10.47
C ALA A 662 -21.34 11.27 9.61
N ALA A 663 -22.67 11.40 9.70
CA ALA A 663 -23.45 12.40 8.97
C ALA A 663 -23.09 13.82 9.42
N GLY A 664 -22.94 14.05 10.73
CA GLY A 664 -22.49 15.33 11.27
C GLY A 664 -21.12 15.76 10.74
N LEU A 665 -20.16 14.82 10.68
CA LEU A 665 -18.85 15.07 10.07
C LEU A 665 -18.95 15.34 8.55
N ALA A 666 -19.72 14.54 7.82
CA ALA A 666 -19.86 14.65 6.37
C ALA A 666 -20.49 15.99 5.94
N ASP A 667 -21.57 16.39 6.64
CA ASP A 667 -22.36 17.59 6.36
C ASP A 667 -21.84 18.83 7.11
N LYS A 668 -20.85 18.66 8.00
CA LYS A 668 -20.37 19.69 8.94
C LYS A 668 -21.49 20.29 9.82
N LYS A 669 -22.44 19.45 10.23
CA LYS A 669 -23.52 19.83 11.15
C LYS A 669 -23.08 19.61 12.59
N SER A 670 -23.56 20.45 13.51
CA SER A 670 -23.27 20.28 14.94
C SER A 670 -23.64 18.88 15.41
N VAL A 671 -22.68 18.20 16.04
CA VAL A 671 -22.88 16.89 16.68
C VAL A 671 -22.99 17.13 18.18
N ALA A 672 -24.02 16.57 18.81
CA ALA A 672 -24.16 16.61 20.26
C ALA A 672 -22.94 15.93 20.92
N VAL A 673 -22.28 16.61 21.86
CA VAL A 673 -21.07 16.12 22.54
C VAL A 673 -21.40 14.97 23.51
N GLN A 674 -22.61 14.99 24.07
CA GLN A 674 -23.13 13.99 25.00
C GLN A 674 -24.49 13.50 24.50
N SER A 675 -24.79 12.24 24.77
CA SER A 675 -26.08 11.61 24.51
C SER A 675 -26.49 10.83 25.74
N ASP A 676 -27.58 11.27 26.40
CA ASP A 676 -28.11 10.59 27.58
C ASP A 676 -28.55 9.16 27.26
N VAL A 677 -28.99 8.92 26.02
CA VAL A 677 -29.35 7.58 25.53
C VAL A 677 -28.13 6.67 25.47
N GLU A 678 -26.99 7.16 24.97
CA GLU A 678 -25.76 6.37 24.91
C GLU A 678 -25.22 6.07 26.31
N GLU A 679 -25.27 7.04 27.23
CA GLU A 679 -24.81 6.83 28.61
C GLU A 679 -25.70 5.84 29.37
N ALA A 680 -27.03 5.96 29.19
CA ALA A 680 -27.98 5.00 29.76
C ALA A 680 -27.77 3.59 29.18
N LEU A 681 -27.56 3.47 27.87
CA LEU A 681 -27.29 2.20 27.19
C LEU A 681 -25.97 1.58 27.66
N ALA A 682 -24.90 2.37 27.78
CA ALA A 682 -23.62 1.91 28.31
C ALA A 682 -23.77 1.38 29.75
N THR A 683 -24.48 2.13 30.60
CA THR A 683 -24.72 1.74 31.99
C THR A 683 -25.54 0.45 32.08
N GLN A 684 -26.57 0.30 31.23
CA GLN A 684 -27.37 -0.92 31.15
C GLN A 684 -26.53 -2.13 30.71
N LEU A 685 -25.66 -1.96 29.71
CA LEU A 685 -24.80 -3.05 29.21
C LEU A 685 -23.67 -3.43 30.19
N GLU A 686 -23.27 -2.51 31.07
CA GLU A 686 -22.27 -2.77 32.12
C GLU A 686 -22.88 -3.49 33.35
N GLN A 687 -24.19 -3.35 33.57
CA GLN A 687 -24.93 -4.06 34.60
C GLN A 687 -25.16 -5.52 34.21
N LEU A 688 -24.14 -6.36 34.41
CA LEU A 688 -24.14 -7.78 34.05
C LEU A 688 -24.49 -8.65 35.28
N PRO A 689 -25.67 -9.28 35.36
CA PRO A 689 -26.04 -10.17 36.47
C PRO A 689 -24.99 -11.27 36.67
N GLU A 690 -24.74 -11.72 37.91
CA GLU A 690 -23.72 -12.77 38.15
C GLU A 690 -24.11 -14.12 37.53
N GLU A 691 -25.40 -14.43 37.41
CA GLU A 691 -25.92 -15.70 36.87
C GLU A 691 -26.01 -15.75 35.33
N MET A 692 -25.67 -14.66 34.65
CA MET A 692 -25.82 -14.57 33.20
C MET A 692 -24.78 -15.44 32.46
N ASP A 693 -25.24 -16.15 31.41
CA ASP A 693 -24.43 -17.01 30.55
C ASP A 693 -23.15 -16.30 30.05
N GLU A 694 -22.03 -17.02 30.02
CA GLU A 694 -20.72 -16.45 29.69
C GLU A 694 -20.71 -15.89 28.25
N SER A 695 -21.43 -16.55 27.36
CA SER A 695 -21.46 -16.24 25.94
C SER A 695 -22.27 -14.96 25.66
N GLN A 696 -23.44 -14.83 26.29
CA GLN A 696 -24.22 -13.59 26.33
C GLN A 696 -23.42 -12.44 26.95
N ARG A 697 -22.72 -12.71 28.06
CA ARG A 697 -21.93 -11.70 28.78
C ARG A 697 -20.81 -11.15 27.92
N LEU A 698 -20.13 -12.00 27.15
CA LEU A 698 -19.06 -11.56 26.26
C LEU A 698 -19.59 -10.61 25.19
N VAL A 699 -20.74 -10.93 24.57
CA VAL A 699 -21.40 -10.08 23.57
C VAL A 699 -21.79 -8.74 24.18
N GLN A 700 -22.47 -8.74 25.34
CA GLN A 700 -22.86 -7.51 26.03
C GLN A 700 -21.66 -6.65 26.44
N ALA A 701 -20.59 -7.26 26.95
CA ALA A 701 -19.37 -6.54 27.32
C ALA A 701 -18.69 -5.90 26.09
N GLN A 702 -18.67 -6.58 24.93
CA GLN A 702 -18.17 -5.98 23.69
C GLN A 702 -19.05 -4.81 23.22
N LEU A 703 -20.38 -4.94 23.30
CA LEU A 703 -21.29 -3.85 22.97
C LEU A 703 -21.13 -2.65 23.93
N ALA A 704 -20.89 -2.90 25.21
CA ALA A 704 -20.58 -1.85 26.19
C ALA A 704 -19.28 -1.11 25.82
N LEU A 705 -18.22 -1.84 25.47
CA LEU A 705 -16.95 -1.25 25.03
C LEU A 705 -17.10 -0.39 23.76
N ILE A 706 -17.92 -0.86 22.80
CA ILE A 706 -18.28 -0.10 21.59
C ILE A 706 -19.02 1.18 21.96
N CYS A 707 -20.03 1.08 22.85
CA CYS A 707 -20.82 2.21 23.32
C CYS A 707 -19.94 3.29 23.99
N ARG A 708 -19.01 2.87 24.86
CA ARG A 708 -18.07 3.77 25.54
C ARG A 708 -17.09 4.50 24.61
N GLN A 709 -16.90 4.04 23.36
CA GLN A 709 -16.11 4.79 22.38
C GLN A 709 -16.88 5.95 21.73
N LEU A 710 -18.23 5.97 21.79
CA LEU A 710 -19.05 6.96 21.09
C LEU A 710 -18.91 8.36 21.65
N ALA A 711 -18.93 8.54 22.98
CA ALA A 711 -18.81 9.86 23.60
C ALA A 711 -17.46 10.57 23.31
N PRO A 712 -16.29 9.91 23.42
CA PRO A 712 -15.02 10.47 22.95
C PRO A 712 -15.03 10.81 21.45
N LEU A 713 -15.62 9.96 20.62
CA LEU A 713 -15.74 10.21 19.17
C LEU A 713 -16.63 11.43 18.86
N ARG A 714 -17.76 11.59 19.57
CA ARG A 714 -18.64 12.78 19.50
C ARG A 714 -17.88 14.04 19.87
N THR A 715 -17.10 13.99 20.94
CA THR A 715 -16.30 15.13 21.42
C THR A 715 -15.27 15.57 20.38
N LEU A 716 -14.51 14.63 19.80
CA LEU A 716 -13.54 14.96 18.76
C LEU A 716 -14.22 15.41 17.46
N ALA A 717 -15.35 14.79 17.09
CA ALA A 717 -16.12 15.19 15.92
C ALA A 717 -16.64 16.63 16.06
N ALA A 718 -17.22 16.98 17.21
CA ALA A 718 -17.68 18.34 17.49
C ALA A 718 -16.53 19.36 17.46
N HIS A 719 -15.34 18.99 17.95
CA HIS A 719 -14.16 19.85 17.89
C HIS A 719 -13.69 20.10 16.44
N LEU A 720 -13.66 19.06 15.60
CA LEU A 720 -13.32 19.17 14.18
C LEU A 720 -14.35 19.95 13.37
N ILE A 721 -15.61 19.98 13.79
CA ILE A 721 -16.70 20.70 13.13
C ILE A 721 -16.75 22.18 13.53
N LYS A 722 -16.36 22.54 14.76
CA LYS A 722 -16.36 23.93 15.27
C LYS A 722 -15.19 24.80 14.79
N ALA A 723 -14.15 24.22 14.20
CA ALA A 723 -12.97 24.95 13.72
C ALA A 723 -13.13 25.96 12.53
N PRO A 724 -14.26 26.11 11.80
CA PRO A 724 -14.28 27.02 10.65
C PRO A 724 -14.50 28.51 10.94
N GLU A 725 -14.98 28.95 12.11
CA GLU A 725 -15.38 30.37 12.29
C GLU A 725 -14.27 31.31 12.78
N ALA A 726 -13.24 30.83 13.47
CA ALA A 726 -12.18 31.71 14.00
C ALA A 726 -11.15 32.19 12.95
N LEU A 727 -11.32 31.83 11.67
CA LEU A 727 -10.34 32.09 10.60
C LEU A 727 -10.82 33.09 9.54
N ALA A 728 -12.10 33.47 9.52
CA ALA A 728 -12.60 34.51 8.63
C ALA A 728 -12.25 35.93 9.14
N ASP A 729 -12.15 36.13 10.46
CA ASP A 729 -11.92 37.46 11.06
C ASP A 729 -10.44 37.88 11.17
N ARG A 730 -9.50 37.12 10.60
CA ARG A 730 -8.06 37.47 10.63
C ARG A 730 -7.40 37.60 9.25
N ALA A 731 -8.20 37.72 8.19
CA ALA A 731 -7.72 37.99 6.84
C ALA A 731 -8.45 39.20 6.22
N VAL A 732 -8.56 40.28 7.00
CA VAL A 732 -8.68 41.65 6.48
C VAL A 732 -7.31 42.30 6.55
#